data_AF-A0AAV1TI74-F1
#
_entry.id   AF-A0AAV1TI74-F1
#
_cell.length_a   1.000
_cell.length_b   1.000
_cell.length_c   1.000
_cell.angle_alpha   90.00
_cell.angle_beta   90.00
_cell.angle_gamma   90.00
#
_symmetry.space_group_name_H-M   'P 1'
#
loop_
_entity.id
_entity.type
_entity.pdbx_description
1 polymer ?
#
loop_
_entity_poly.entity_id
_entity_poly.type
_entity_poly.pdbx_seq_one_letter_code
_entity_poly.pdbx_strand_id
1 'polypeptide(L)'
;MARPVDEITPLLTSDDKSGKPRLDRHRSVWKSFVLMGALSLGVWTLARQQTRSPTDIVDATVSLNDRARAVDYDADDVAFLSSLEMMKNPLVDPCVDFYEYACGGWLKTHDIPLDRPSIDASFSVVSEHNKDTIQNLVARNPPQIGPLYHSCLNGEEVDGRAIAFVTQLLHQIHRANSSLFLLEVAGEMDQSVGISTFFSLSVGADPHDPTINVLQLAQGGLTLPSREYYLEQSKVDAYAAFYVDYVDKLFAVGGLDQHNSSGFAAAVLEIETAFATFSMPNAALRDPWSTNAVYSIAEIAQKYPFLMAYLNGIHKHEPFPMHNAIIATPDFFTAQNKLLSDVSLLPRLKHYLSFHVIDSFGALLGEYFRRVSHGFHGEIQGAGDLLPRNQFCLHLTTALLGNEVGKYYMNDVFGPDAKAAAETLVGEIEASLKALLLTESWLDKVTYDAAVKKLDKVKNYIGGPDYVPPLPFKLQADAFFDNVKRLMQLSAAKAISSIGKPVDEQAWGMYPSTVNAYYDPSANKMVFPAAILQPPFYSAEHYPAAANFARIGMVMGHELSHGFDDQGRNYDGNGALRSWWTPSVSAEFTKKTQCLAAQYSTFPVVSAEDGHVLGTVNGNLTLSENIADNGGIRLAYEAYHLWKRTSAHPPTVPSSRVLSGTVISEAAVALPLDEHSEQGSRVSYHHRDVKKDTGDRLTSKHRKDLVDRKEGSKTDHPGNSSDYANDVNGDSDQQEHRKHVTEGERHEGHKIGNRKPDHHEEKKHHHNGNSGVRRSKDHKIPLHHRDDDINMDRGLGHNEKNSHYHEKEREEQSDNCDDCGRKKRVQHHDKSESDWNKKNVRYGCGKEDGDCGATRTLSDSEHPFSGDDMRTQSMVETLARAIAQPDDLEADDRLFFTAFAQDWCEKRTPKYAELLRTIDPHSPGKWRVNGPLMNYDKFAETFSCSVGTPMNPEKKCVIW
;
A
#
# COMPACT_ATOMS: atom_id res chain seq x y z
N MET A 1 -48.43 16.21 -42.38
CA MET A 1 -48.82 15.19 -43.39
C MET A 1 -47.99 13.94 -43.09
N ALA A 2 -48.52 12.71 -43.00
CA ALA A 2 -49.90 12.23 -42.94
C ALA A 2 -49.96 10.86 -42.20
N ARG A 3 -51.13 10.40 -41.75
CA ARG A 3 -51.40 9.03 -41.24
C ARG A 3 -51.90 8.12 -42.38
N PRO A 4 -51.86 6.77 -42.23
CA PRO A 4 -53.01 5.97 -41.74
C PRO A 4 -52.72 5.30 -40.36
N VAL A 5 -53.63 4.88 -39.43
CA VAL A 5 -54.98 4.22 -39.45
C VAL A 5 -54.85 2.68 -39.56
N ASP A 6 -55.53 1.77 -38.82
CA ASP A 6 -56.74 1.73 -37.92
C ASP A 6 -56.40 1.37 -36.43
N GLU A 7 -57.14 1.66 -35.34
CA GLU A 7 -58.51 1.34 -34.83
C GLU A 7 -58.70 -0.11 -34.30
N ILE A 8 -59.36 -0.38 -33.14
CA ILE A 8 -60.81 -0.29 -32.81
C ILE A 8 -61.08 0.06 -31.31
N THR A 9 -62.28 0.62 -31.02
CA THR A 9 -62.84 1.15 -29.73
C THR A 9 -64.01 0.27 -29.17
N PRO A 10 -64.97 0.71 -28.28
CA PRO A 10 -65.10 1.84 -27.31
C PRO A 10 -65.21 1.35 -25.82
N LEU A 11 -66.12 1.64 -24.85
CA LEU A 11 -67.40 2.41 -24.65
C LEU A 11 -67.71 2.61 -23.12
N LEU A 12 -68.41 3.71 -22.72
CA LEU A 12 -69.26 3.95 -21.49
C LEU A 12 -68.61 3.93 -20.06
N THR A 13 -69.02 4.67 -18.99
CA THR A 13 -70.06 5.73 -18.77
C THR A 13 -69.89 6.52 -17.43
N SER A 14 -70.36 7.79 -17.39
CA SER A 14 -71.10 8.58 -16.33
C SER A 14 -70.93 8.31 -14.80
N ASP A 15 -71.12 9.25 -13.84
CA ASP A 15 -71.32 10.72 -13.83
C ASP A 15 -71.25 11.30 -12.37
N ASP A 16 -71.28 12.64 -12.27
CA ASP A 16 -71.86 13.50 -11.20
C ASP A 16 -71.32 13.67 -9.75
N LYS A 17 -70.84 14.91 -9.52
CA LYS A 17 -71.28 15.92 -8.52
C LYS A 17 -71.33 15.66 -6.98
N SER A 18 -70.48 16.45 -6.30
CA SER A 18 -70.81 17.38 -5.19
C SER A 18 -71.00 16.86 -3.74
N GLY A 19 -70.60 17.69 -2.75
CA GLY A 19 -70.92 17.46 -1.32
C GLY A 19 -70.03 18.12 -0.26
N LYS A 20 -70.48 19.25 0.32
CA LYS A 20 -70.19 19.76 1.69
C LYS A 20 -71.57 20.15 2.29
N PRO A 21 -71.82 20.27 3.63
CA PRO A 21 -70.86 20.62 4.70
C PRO A 21 -71.09 20.08 6.17
N ARG A 22 -70.14 20.40 7.07
CA ARG A 22 -70.29 20.86 8.49
C ARG A 22 -70.70 19.93 9.68
N LEU A 23 -70.03 20.21 10.82
CA LEU A 23 -70.42 20.06 12.26
C LEU A 23 -70.38 18.64 12.89
N ASP A 24 -70.07 18.43 14.20
CA ASP A 24 -69.76 19.37 15.32
C ASP A 24 -68.75 18.82 16.40
N ARG A 25 -68.39 19.71 17.34
CA ARG A 25 -67.61 19.67 18.63
C ARG A 25 -67.34 18.33 19.38
N HIS A 26 -66.18 18.20 20.05
CA HIS A 26 -65.89 18.70 21.44
C HIS A 26 -64.36 18.94 21.66
N ARG A 27 -63.84 20.14 21.99
CA ARG A 27 -63.54 20.74 23.34
C ARG A 27 -62.80 19.80 24.34
N SER A 28 -61.70 20.21 25.02
CA SER A 28 -61.39 21.54 25.60
C SER A 28 -59.88 21.92 25.80
N VAL A 29 -59.54 23.20 25.51
CA VAL A 29 -58.50 24.19 26.01
C VAL A 29 -57.58 23.72 27.19
N TRP A 30 -56.24 23.93 27.26
CA TRP A 30 -55.36 25.16 27.26
C TRP A 30 -54.04 24.97 26.42
N LYS A 31 -53.11 25.90 26.07
CA LYS A 31 -52.58 27.24 26.52
C LYS A 31 -51.51 27.22 27.66
N SER A 32 -50.45 28.06 27.73
CA SER A 32 -49.79 29.04 26.80
C SER A 32 -48.42 29.58 27.31
N PHE A 33 -47.40 29.72 26.42
CA PHE A 33 -46.38 30.80 26.25
C PHE A 33 -45.61 31.53 27.41
N VAL A 34 -44.30 31.82 27.16
CA VAL A 34 -43.45 33.02 27.53
C VAL A 34 -42.06 32.79 28.23
N LEU A 35 -41.11 33.66 27.85
CA LEU A 35 -39.63 33.71 27.90
C LEU A 35 -38.89 33.95 29.26
N MET A 36 -37.56 33.65 29.23
CA MET A 36 -36.38 34.34 29.84
C MET A 36 -36.22 34.51 31.38
N GLY A 37 -34.97 34.35 31.89
CA GLY A 37 -34.56 34.96 33.18
C GLY A 37 -33.27 34.44 33.89
N ALA A 38 -32.10 34.97 33.53
CA ALA A 38 -30.80 35.10 34.25
C ALA A 38 -30.47 34.46 35.65
N LEU A 39 -29.25 33.90 35.75
CA LEU A 39 -28.20 34.07 36.79
C LEU A 39 -28.55 34.26 38.29
N SER A 40 -27.98 33.45 39.21
CA SER A 40 -26.78 33.81 40.02
C SER A 40 -26.43 32.93 41.26
N LEU A 41 -25.11 32.73 41.46
CA LEU A 41 -24.25 32.48 42.65
C LEU A 41 -24.79 32.15 44.08
N GLY A 42 -24.07 31.25 44.77
CA GLY A 42 -24.01 31.09 46.25
C GLY A 42 -23.97 29.60 46.70
N VAL A 43 -22.94 28.93 47.25
CA VAL A 43 -21.74 29.20 48.10
C VAL A 43 -21.92 28.80 49.58
N TRP A 44 -21.23 27.70 49.96
CA TRP A 44 -20.80 27.26 51.32
C TRP A 44 -21.81 26.85 52.42
N THR A 45 -21.59 25.69 53.05
CA THR A 45 -21.03 25.59 54.43
C THR A 45 -20.64 24.13 54.81
N LEU A 46 -19.99 23.94 55.96
CA LEU A 46 -19.21 22.75 56.34
C LEU A 46 -19.70 22.03 57.63
N ALA A 47 -19.51 20.71 57.63
CA ALA A 47 -19.11 19.81 58.74
C ALA A 47 -19.85 19.79 60.10
N ARG A 48 -20.03 18.58 60.65
CA ARG A 48 -19.93 18.30 62.10
C ARG A 48 -19.58 16.84 62.41
N GLN A 49 -18.64 16.65 63.33
CA GLN A 49 -18.31 15.35 63.97
C GLN A 49 -18.83 15.33 65.42
N GLN A 50 -19.16 14.13 65.95
CA GLN A 50 -19.25 13.81 67.38
C GLN A 50 -19.31 12.26 67.52
N THR A 51 -18.19 11.54 67.73
CA THR A 51 -17.44 11.29 68.99
C THR A 51 -18.20 10.53 70.09
N ARG A 52 -17.84 9.25 70.31
CA ARG A 52 -17.77 8.60 71.64
C ARG A 52 -16.87 7.34 71.57
N SER A 53 -16.41 6.86 72.74
CA SER A 53 -15.29 5.90 72.90
C SER A 53 -15.54 4.97 74.12
N PRO A 54 -14.56 4.25 74.73
CA PRO A 54 -14.22 2.88 74.29
C PRO A 54 -14.09 1.82 75.43
N THR A 55 -14.39 0.56 75.10
CA THR A 55 -14.10 -0.70 75.86
C THR A 55 -14.27 -1.87 74.87
N ASP A 56 -13.51 -2.97 74.86
CA ASP A 56 -12.44 -3.47 75.75
C ASP A 56 -11.24 -4.01 74.95
N ILE A 57 -10.12 -4.30 75.64
CA ILE A 57 -8.98 -5.07 75.10
C ILE A 57 -8.80 -6.32 75.95
N VAL A 58 -8.96 -7.51 75.34
CA VAL A 58 -8.43 -8.76 75.91
C VAL A 58 -7.82 -9.61 74.79
N ASP A 59 -6.54 -9.90 75.00
CA ASP A 59 -5.63 -10.86 74.36
C ASP A 59 -6.18 -11.84 73.29
N ALA A 60 -5.60 -11.77 72.08
CA ALA A 60 -5.72 -12.78 71.04
C ALA A 60 -4.43 -12.86 70.20
N THR A 61 -3.55 -13.78 70.62
CA THR A 61 -2.42 -14.41 69.89
C THR A 61 -2.13 -13.96 68.45
N VAL A 62 -0.87 -13.60 68.19
CA VAL A 62 -0.33 -13.37 66.84
C VAL A 62 -0.61 -14.55 65.91
N SER A 63 -1.44 -14.32 64.89
CA SER A 63 -1.49 -15.14 63.68
C SER A 63 -0.75 -14.40 62.57
N LEU A 64 0.44 -14.90 62.22
CA LEU A 64 1.07 -14.59 60.94
C LEU A 64 0.36 -15.44 59.88
N ASN A 65 -0.71 -14.89 59.31
CA ASN A 65 -1.36 -15.42 58.12
C ASN A 65 -1.36 -14.33 57.05
N ASP A 66 -1.06 -14.72 55.81
CA ASP A 66 -0.75 -13.80 54.75
C ASP A 66 -1.90 -12.84 54.44
N ARG A 67 -1.61 -11.54 54.51
CA ARG A 67 -2.23 -10.59 53.60
C ARG A 67 -1.62 -10.80 52.22
N ALA A 68 -2.07 -11.86 51.55
CA ALA A 68 -2.22 -11.80 50.11
C ALA A 68 -2.97 -10.49 49.82
N ARG A 69 -2.32 -9.56 49.12
CA ARG A 69 -3.05 -8.47 48.49
C ARG A 69 -3.99 -9.14 47.51
N ALA A 70 -5.30 -8.97 47.70
CA ALA A 70 -6.18 -8.98 46.55
C ALA A 70 -5.66 -7.86 45.65
N VAL A 71 -5.03 -8.24 44.54
CA VAL A 71 -4.90 -7.36 43.39
C VAL A 71 -6.33 -7.28 42.86
N ASP A 72 -6.97 -6.12 42.99
CA ASP A 72 -8.12 -5.81 42.15
C ASP A 72 -7.55 -5.75 40.73
N TYR A 73 -7.76 -6.81 39.96
CA TYR A 73 -7.53 -6.78 38.52
C TYR A 73 -8.49 -5.76 37.91
N ASP A 74 -8.03 -5.00 36.92
CA ASP A 74 -8.99 -4.22 36.15
C ASP A 74 -9.89 -5.16 35.34
N ALA A 75 -11.12 -4.74 35.09
CA ALA A 75 -12.05 -5.50 34.27
C ALA A 75 -11.50 -5.69 32.84
N ASP A 76 -10.70 -4.72 32.38
CA ASP A 76 -10.09 -4.69 31.06
C ASP A 76 -8.97 -5.73 30.90
N ASP A 77 -8.11 -5.94 31.91
CA ASP A 77 -7.11 -7.01 31.90
C ASP A 77 -7.78 -8.39 31.77
N VAL A 78 -8.86 -8.62 32.52
CA VAL A 78 -9.60 -9.88 32.50
C VAL A 78 -10.33 -10.08 31.17
N ALA A 79 -10.92 -9.02 30.60
CA ALA A 79 -11.55 -9.05 29.29
C ALA A 79 -10.53 -9.32 28.17
N PHE A 80 -9.38 -8.64 28.21
CA PHE A 80 -8.29 -8.84 27.26
C PHE A 80 -7.76 -10.27 27.30
N LEU A 81 -7.36 -10.78 28.47
CA LEU A 81 -6.84 -12.15 28.63
C LEU A 81 -7.86 -13.22 28.23
N SER A 82 -9.15 -13.00 28.52
CA SER A 82 -10.23 -13.90 28.08
C SER A 82 -10.37 -13.93 26.55
N SER A 83 -10.24 -12.78 25.87
CA SER A 83 -10.26 -12.72 24.40
C SER A 83 -9.11 -13.49 23.76
N LEU A 84 -7.90 -13.41 24.33
CA LEU A 84 -6.75 -14.17 23.84
C LEU A 84 -6.94 -15.69 23.99
N GLU A 85 -7.52 -16.14 25.09
CA GLU A 85 -7.75 -17.59 25.32
C GLU A 85 -8.83 -18.15 24.38
N MET A 86 -9.88 -17.37 24.08
CA MET A 86 -10.93 -17.76 23.12
C MET A 86 -10.41 -17.99 21.69
N MET A 87 -9.30 -17.34 21.30
CA MET A 87 -8.71 -17.47 19.96
C MET A 87 -7.81 -18.71 19.81
N LYS A 88 -7.35 -19.33 20.91
CA LYS A 88 -6.37 -20.44 20.89
C LYS A 88 -6.97 -21.80 20.51
N ASN A 89 -6.09 -22.70 20.09
CA ASN A 89 -6.32 -24.14 20.03
C ASN A 89 -5.31 -24.89 20.92
N PRO A 90 -5.59 -25.05 22.24
CA PRO A 90 -4.65 -25.67 23.18
C PRO A 90 -4.48 -27.20 23.02
N LEU A 91 -5.04 -27.79 21.95
CA LEU A 91 -4.77 -29.18 21.55
C LEU A 91 -3.58 -29.31 20.60
N VAL A 92 -3.05 -28.20 20.09
CA VAL A 92 -1.88 -28.16 19.21
C VAL A 92 -0.64 -27.77 20.00
N ASP A 93 0.46 -28.47 19.73
CA ASP A 93 1.76 -28.20 20.34
C ASP A 93 2.32 -26.87 19.79
N PRO A 94 2.56 -25.84 20.63
CA PRO A 94 3.13 -24.57 20.20
C PRO A 94 4.51 -24.71 19.54
N CYS A 95 5.21 -25.84 19.76
CA CYS A 95 6.50 -26.14 19.14
C CYS A 95 6.38 -26.81 17.76
N VAL A 96 5.17 -27.18 17.34
CA VAL A 96 4.86 -27.76 16.02
C VAL A 96 4.25 -26.73 15.09
N ASP A 97 3.28 -25.94 15.57
CA ASP A 97 2.61 -24.91 14.76
C ASP A 97 2.04 -23.81 15.68
N PHE A 98 2.83 -22.75 15.90
CA PHE A 98 2.43 -21.72 16.85
C PHE A 98 1.24 -20.88 16.38
N TYR A 99 1.13 -20.62 15.08
CA TYR A 99 -0.04 -19.98 14.48
C TYR A 99 -1.32 -20.77 14.74
N GLU A 100 -1.34 -22.09 14.53
CA GLU A 100 -2.52 -22.89 14.85
C GLU A 100 -2.80 -22.95 16.37
N TYR A 101 -1.76 -23.03 17.22
CA TYR A 101 -1.94 -22.93 18.68
C TYR A 101 -2.57 -21.58 19.09
N ALA A 102 -2.13 -20.47 18.50
CA ALA A 102 -2.58 -19.12 18.85
C ALA A 102 -3.91 -18.71 18.20
N CYS A 103 -4.18 -19.15 16.96
CA CYS A 103 -5.32 -18.73 16.14
C CYS A 103 -6.38 -19.81 15.89
N GLY A 104 -6.14 -21.09 16.20
CA GLY A 104 -7.01 -22.20 15.78
C GLY A 104 -8.44 -22.12 16.33
N GLY A 105 -8.65 -21.48 17.49
CA GLY A 105 -9.98 -21.17 18.03
C GLY A 105 -10.70 -20.09 17.21
N TRP A 106 -9.98 -19.04 16.82
CA TRP A 106 -10.47 -17.99 15.91
C TRP A 106 -10.79 -18.55 14.52
N LEU A 107 -9.86 -19.32 13.94
CA LEU A 107 -10.00 -19.99 12.63
C LEU A 107 -11.18 -20.97 12.57
N LYS A 108 -11.56 -21.55 13.72
CA LYS A 108 -12.72 -22.44 13.84
C LYS A 108 -14.05 -21.69 13.99
N THR A 109 -14.04 -20.41 14.39
CA THR A 109 -15.24 -19.65 14.79
C THR A 109 -15.61 -18.50 13.85
N HIS A 110 -14.67 -18.04 13.02
CA HIS A 110 -14.88 -16.92 12.09
C HIS A 110 -14.91 -17.42 10.65
N ASP A 111 -15.96 -17.10 9.90
CA ASP A 111 -16.05 -17.38 8.46
C ASP A 111 -15.78 -16.12 7.63
N ILE A 112 -15.35 -16.29 6.38
CA ILE A 112 -15.11 -15.18 5.47
C ILE A 112 -16.47 -14.57 5.09
N PRO A 113 -16.73 -13.28 5.37
CA PRO A 113 -18.00 -12.64 5.02
C PRO A 113 -18.21 -12.60 3.50
N LEU A 114 -19.47 -12.73 3.08
CA LEU A 114 -19.82 -12.84 1.66
C LEU A 114 -19.48 -11.60 0.82
N ASP A 115 -19.12 -10.45 1.41
CA ASP A 115 -18.80 -9.20 0.72
C ASP A 115 -17.29 -8.98 0.45
N ARG A 116 -16.42 -9.92 0.85
CA ARG A 116 -14.95 -9.70 0.86
C ARG A 116 -14.12 -10.96 0.59
N PRO A 117 -12.88 -10.84 0.07
CA PRO A 117 -12.01 -11.98 -0.23
C PRO A 117 -11.31 -12.60 0.98
N SER A 118 -11.35 -11.91 2.14
CA SER A 118 -10.62 -12.31 3.36
C SER A 118 -11.20 -11.64 4.61
N ILE A 119 -10.90 -12.23 5.76
CA ILE A 119 -11.13 -11.65 7.09
C ILE A 119 -9.92 -11.96 7.96
N ASP A 120 -9.61 -11.06 8.88
CA ASP A 120 -8.53 -11.20 9.86
C ASP A 120 -8.97 -10.66 11.24
N ALA A 121 -8.18 -10.93 12.28
CA ALA A 121 -8.50 -10.55 13.65
C ALA A 121 -8.27 -9.06 13.99
N SER A 122 -7.66 -8.27 13.08
CA SER A 122 -7.10 -6.95 13.43
C SER A 122 -7.44 -5.86 12.42
N PHE A 123 -6.85 -5.90 11.22
CA PHE A 123 -7.09 -4.94 10.14
C PHE A 123 -8.58 -4.90 9.76
N SER A 124 -9.25 -6.06 9.67
CA SER A 124 -10.70 -6.14 9.40
C SER A 124 -11.54 -5.56 10.54
N VAL A 125 -11.20 -5.86 11.80
CA VAL A 125 -11.93 -5.36 13.00
C VAL A 125 -11.89 -3.83 13.04
N VAL A 126 -10.70 -3.26 12.88
CA VAL A 126 -10.50 -1.82 12.85
C VAL A 126 -11.13 -1.18 11.61
N SER A 127 -11.10 -1.85 10.46
CA SER A 127 -11.72 -1.34 9.23
C SER A 127 -13.24 -1.21 9.34
N GLU A 128 -13.91 -2.14 10.03
CA GLU A 128 -15.35 -2.02 10.34
C GLU A 128 -15.62 -0.89 11.35
N HIS A 129 -14.81 -0.75 12.41
CA HIS A 129 -14.95 0.38 13.35
C HIS A 129 -14.73 1.75 12.68
N ASN A 130 -13.75 1.85 11.78
CA ASN A 130 -13.49 3.06 11.01
C ASN A 130 -14.62 3.36 10.02
N LYS A 131 -15.20 2.33 9.40
CA LYS A 131 -16.37 2.45 8.50
C LYS A 131 -17.58 3.02 9.24
N ASP A 132 -17.89 2.55 10.45
CA ASP A 132 -18.97 3.12 11.27
C ASP A 132 -18.66 4.56 11.72
N THR A 133 -17.42 4.84 12.12
CA THR A 133 -16.97 6.20 12.47
C THR A 133 -17.11 7.16 11.29
N ILE A 134 -16.67 6.75 10.09
CA ILE A 134 -16.78 7.56 8.87
C ILE A 134 -18.24 7.66 8.41
N GLN A 135 -19.09 6.64 8.62
CA GLN A 135 -20.52 6.73 8.31
C GLN A 135 -21.23 7.77 9.20
N ASN A 136 -20.89 7.83 10.49
CA ASN A 136 -21.36 8.87 11.42
C ASN A 136 -20.79 10.26 11.09
N LEU A 137 -19.54 10.34 10.62
CA LEU A 137 -18.90 11.56 10.08
C LEU A 137 -19.64 12.09 8.85
N VAL A 138 -19.93 11.23 7.87
CA VAL A 138 -20.67 11.58 6.66
C VAL A 138 -22.12 11.96 6.96
N ALA A 139 -22.76 11.33 7.95
CA ALA A 139 -24.11 11.68 8.40
C ALA A 139 -24.21 13.10 9.01
N ARG A 140 -23.10 13.67 9.51
CA ARG A 140 -23.02 15.10 9.91
C ARG A 140 -22.99 16.07 8.71
N ASN A 141 -23.02 15.57 7.47
CA ASN A 141 -22.97 16.31 6.20
C ASN A 141 -21.89 17.42 6.16
N PRO A 142 -20.60 17.11 6.36
CA PRO A 142 -19.55 18.14 6.38
C PRO A 142 -19.33 18.76 4.99
N PRO A 143 -18.84 20.00 4.91
CA PRO A 143 -18.48 20.64 3.64
C PRO A 143 -17.56 19.76 2.77
N GLN A 144 -17.76 19.80 1.45
CA GLN A 144 -17.14 18.94 0.43
C GLN A 144 -17.49 17.44 0.54
N ILE A 145 -17.32 16.83 1.71
CA ILE A 145 -17.55 15.41 2.00
C ILE A 145 -19.00 15.02 1.72
N GLY A 146 -19.96 15.71 2.37
CA GLY A 146 -21.38 15.45 2.20
C GLY A 146 -21.88 15.64 0.77
N PRO A 147 -21.55 16.75 0.07
CA PRO A 147 -21.85 16.92 -1.34
C PRO A 147 -21.35 15.79 -2.25
N LEU A 148 -20.12 15.28 -2.07
CA LEU A 148 -19.63 14.14 -2.84
C LEU A 148 -20.47 12.88 -2.57
N TYR A 149 -20.63 12.52 -1.29
CA TYR A 149 -21.37 11.34 -0.87
C TYR A 149 -22.82 11.36 -1.36
N HIS A 150 -23.55 12.45 -1.11
CA HIS A 150 -24.95 12.59 -1.52
C HIS A 150 -25.11 12.62 -3.04
N SER A 151 -24.15 13.16 -3.80
CA SER A 151 -24.16 13.05 -5.27
C SER A 151 -24.02 11.60 -5.73
N CYS A 152 -23.14 10.83 -5.08
CA CYS A 152 -22.92 9.42 -5.41
C CYS A 152 -24.15 8.53 -5.11
N LEU A 153 -24.89 8.80 -4.03
CA LEU A 153 -26.08 8.01 -3.67
C LEU A 153 -27.14 8.01 -4.78
N ASN A 154 -27.33 9.14 -5.46
CA ASN A 154 -28.34 9.34 -6.49
C ASN A 154 -27.84 8.93 -7.89
N GLY A 155 -27.15 7.78 -7.99
CA GLY A 155 -26.58 7.28 -9.24
C GLY A 155 -27.64 6.87 -10.26
N GLU A 156 -27.46 7.29 -11.51
CA GLU A 156 -28.25 6.80 -12.65
C GLU A 156 -27.86 5.35 -12.99
N GLU A 157 -28.78 4.56 -13.57
CA GLU A 157 -28.47 3.20 -14.06
C GLU A 157 -27.38 3.25 -15.16
N VAL A 158 -27.40 4.29 -15.98
CA VAL A 158 -26.32 4.70 -16.90
C VAL A 158 -26.24 6.23 -16.85
N ASP A 159 -25.11 6.80 -16.45
CA ASP A 159 -24.94 8.26 -16.37
C ASP A 159 -24.67 8.84 -17.77
N GLY A 160 -25.66 9.57 -18.30
CA GLY A 160 -25.59 10.13 -19.65
C GLY A 160 -24.46 11.15 -19.88
N ARG A 161 -23.98 11.82 -18.82
CA ARG A 161 -22.82 12.74 -18.89
C ARG A 161 -21.51 11.97 -18.93
N ALA A 162 -21.41 10.92 -18.12
CA ALA A 162 -20.24 10.06 -18.04
C ALA A 162 -20.00 9.34 -19.38
N ILE A 163 -21.05 8.74 -19.96
CA ILE A 163 -20.99 8.12 -21.29
C ILE A 163 -20.57 9.14 -22.35
N ALA A 164 -21.23 10.31 -22.41
CA ALA A 164 -20.90 11.33 -23.43
C ALA A 164 -19.44 11.81 -23.34
N PHE A 165 -18.88 11.90 -22.13
CA PHE A 165 -17.47 12.23 -21.92
C PHE A 165 -16.54 11.11 -22.43
N VAL A 166 -16.78 9.85 -22.07
CA VAL A 166 -15.97 8.72 -22.55
C VAL A 166 -16.08 8.57 -24.07
N THR A 167 -17.28 8.70 -24.66
CA THR A 167 -17.46 8.75 -26.12
C THR A 167 -16.62 9.87 -26.77
N GLN A 168 -16.46 11.03 -26.13
CA GLN A 168 -15.57 12.09 -26.62
C GLN A 168 -14.08 11.70 -26.55
N LEU A 169 -13.65 10.89 -25.58
CA LEU A 169 -12.29 10.33 -25.53
C LEU A 169 -12.09 9.28 -26.64
N LEU A 170 -13.01 8.32 -26.79
CA LEU A 170 -12.99 7.31 -27.85
C LEU A 170 -12.91 7.94 -29.26
N HIS A 171 -13.65 9.03 -29.49
CA HIS A 171 -13.56 9.80 -30.74
C HIS A 171 -12.18 10.43 -31.01
N GLN A 172 -11.35 10.68 -29.99
CA GLN A 172 -9.98 11.16 -30.17
C GLN A 172 -9.04 9.99 -30.52
N ILE A 173 -9.15 8.87 -29.80
CA ILE A 173 -8.43 7.62 -30.07
C ILE A 173 -8.66 7.18 -31.53
N HIS A 174 -9.91 7.23 -31.99
CA HIS A 174 -10.26 6.80 -33.35
C HIS A 174 -9.72 7.73 -34.44
N ARG A 175 -9.45 9.01 -34.13
CA ARG A 175 -8.79 9.96 -35.05
C ARG A 175 -7.28 9.77 -35.17
N ALA A 176 -6.62 9.04 -34.25
CA ALA A 176 -5.20 8.77 -34.34
C ALA A 176 -4.86 8.03 -35.64
N ASN A 177 -3.88 8.54 -36.41
CA ASN A 177 -3.50 8.01 -37.73
C ASN A 177 -2.13 7.31 -37.73
N SER A 178 -1.46 7.26 -36.58
CA SER A 178 -0.16 6.64 -36.35
C SER A 178 -0.03 6.27 -34.88
N SER A 179 0.84 5.30 -34.55
CA SER A 179 1.09 4.92 -33.15
C SER A 179 1.70 6.06 -32.33
N LEU A 180 2.47 6.97 -32.95
CA LEU A 180 3.00 8.16 -32.27
C LEU A 180 1.89 9.10 -31.81
N PHE A 181 0.97 9.47 -32.72
CA PHE A 181 -0.17 10.33 -32.36
C PHE A 181 -1.15 9.63 -31.41
N LEU A 182 -1.24 8.29 -31.44
CA LEU A 182 -2.03 7.53 -30.47
C LEU A 182 -1.46 7.62 -29.04
N LEU A 183 -0.14 7.46 -28.89
CA LEU A 183 0.55 7.61 -27.60
C LEU A 183 0.50 9.07 -27.10
N GLU A 184 0.60 10.04 -28.00
CA GLU A 184 0.40 11.46 -27.69
C GLU A 184 -1.02 11.75 -27.17
N VAL A 185 -2.06 11.20 -27.82
CA VAL A 185 -3.44 11.26 -27.32
C VAL A 185 -3.60 10.57 -25.96
N ALA A 186 -2.90 9.47 -25.72
CA ALA A 186 -2.93 8.78 -24.42
C ALA A 186 -2.32 9.63 -23.29
N GLY A 187 -1.20 10.32 -23.55
CA GLY A 187 -0.60 11.26 -22.59
C GLY A 187 -1.46 12.52 -22.36
N GLU A 188 -2.16 13.01 -23.39
CA GLU A 188 -3.16 14.06 -23.22
C GLU A 188 -4.32 13.61 -22.31
N MET A 189 -4.73 12.34 -22.37
CA MET A 189 -5.74 11.77 -21.48
C MET A 189 -5.23 11.56 -20.06
N ASP A 190 -3.99 11.09 -19.89
CA ASP A 190 -3.39 10.92 -18.57
C ASP A 190 -3.32 12.25 -17.81
N GLN A 191 -2.82 13.32 -18.43
CA GLN A 191 -2.86 14.65 -17.80
C GLN A 191 -4.30 15.18 -17.62
N SER A 192 -5.25 14.80 -18.48
CA SER A 192 -6.63 15.30 -18.41
C SER A 192 -7.50 14.63 -17.34
N VAL A 193 -7.22 13.38 -16.95
CA VAL A 193 -8.05 12.57 -16.02
C VAL A 193 -7.30 11.51 -15.19
N GLY A 194 -5.98 11.38 -15.30
CA GLY A 194 -5.17 10.44 -14.50
C GLY A 194 -5.26 8.98 -14.96
N ILE A 195 -5.31 8.73 -16.27
CA ILE A 195 -5.42 7.39 -16.88
C ILE A 195 -4.07 7.00 -17.52
N SER A 196 -3.14 6.56 -16.67
CA SER A 196 -1.86 5.96 -17.10
C SER A 196 -2.13 4.70 -17.91
N THR A 197 -1.48 4.57 -19.07
CA THR A 197 -1.68 3.49 -20.04
C THR A 197 -0.37 3.14 -20.74
N PHE A 198 -0.25 1.93 -21.31
CA PHE A 198 0.98 1.35 -21.89
C PHE A 198 2.12 1.09 -20.90
N PHE A 199 2.25 1.88 -19.83
CA PHE A 199 3.28 1.75 -18.80
C PHE A 199 2.79 2.37 -17.48
N SER A 200 3.61 2.26 -16.44
CA SER A 200 3.38 2.87 -15.13
C SER A 200 4.13 4.20 -15.05
N LEU A 201 3.43 5.29 -14.79
CA LEU A 201 3.98 6.63 -14.56
C LEU A 201 3.76 7.04 -13.11
N SER A 202 4.79 7.58 -12.46
CA SER A 202 4.68 8.21 -11.14
C SER A 202 5.62 9.42 -11.03
N VAL A 203 5.41 10.23 -10.00
CA VAL A 203 6.30 11.33 -9.64
C VAL A 203 6.59 11.24 -8.14
N GLY A 204 7.86 11.25 -7.78
CA GLY A 204 8.34 11.09 -6.40
C GLY A 204 9.78 11.56 -6.26
N ALA A 205 10.37 11.42 -5.08
CA ALA A 205 11.74 11.84 -4.81
C ALA A 205 12.76 11.21 -5.79
N ASP A 206 13.77 11.96 -6.22
CA ASP A 206 14.88 11.41 -7.00
C ASP A 206 15.78 10.55 -6.09
N PRO A 207 16.06 9.27 -6.44
CA PRO A 207 16.88 8.41 -5.59
C PRO A 207 18.32 8.92 -5.41
N HIS A 208 18.82 9.79 -6.28
CA HIS A 208 20.17 10.37 -6.17
C HIS A 208 20.19 11.73 -5.44
N ASP A 209 19.10 12.49 -5.54
CA ASP A 209 18.84 13.74 -4.80
C ASP A 209 17.40 13.79 -4.25
N PRO A 210 17.15 13.22 -3.06
CA PRO A 210 15.81 13.11 -2.49
C PRO A 210 15.19 14.46 -2.08
N THR A 211 15.87 15.58 -2.33
CA THR A 211 15.31 16.92 -2.09
C THR A 211 14.39 17.39 -3.22
N ILE A 212 14.43 16.76 -4.40
CA ILE A 212 13.63 17.13 -5.59
C ILE A 212 12.75 15.97 -6.08
N ASN A 213 11.59 16.28 -6.65
CA ASN A 213 10.75 15.29 -7.32
C ASN A 213 11.22 15.07 -8.77
N VAL A 214 11.24 13.82 -9.22
CA VAL A 214 11.55 13.40 -10.59
C VAL A 214 10.42 12.55 -11.16
N LEU A 215 10.27 12.57 -12.48
CA LEU A 215 9.41 11.65 -13.21
C LEU A 215 9.99 10.23 -13.16
N GLN A 216 9.20 9.26 -12.73
CA GLN A 216 9.58 7.85 -12.65
C GLN A 216 8.71 7.01 -13.58
N LEU A 217 9.34 6.10 -14.33
CA LEU A 217 8.72 5.37 -15.44
C LEU A 217 9.09 3.88 -15.38
N ALA A 218 8.08 3.02 -15.29
CA ALA A 218 8.25 1.57 -15.14
C ALA A 218 7.27 0.79 -16.05
N GLN A 219 7.49 -0.52 -16.18
CA GLN A 219 6.57 -1.42 -16.86
C GLN A 219 5.15 -1.34 -16.30
N GLY A 220 4.15 -1.61 -17.14
CA GLY A 220 2.74 -1.55 -16.77
C GLY A 220 1.84 -1.78 -17.98
N GLY A 221 0.63 -1.22 -17.93
CA GLY A 221 -0.33 -1.33 -19.03
C GLY A 221 -0.95 -2.72 -19.20
N LEU A 222 -1.17 -3.43 -18.09
CA LEU A 222 -1.86 -4.72 -18.02
C LEU A 222 -3.16 -4.58 -17.19
N THR A 223 -4.22 -5.26 -17.60
CA THR A 223 -5.51 -5.35 -16.90
C THR A 223 -5.52 -6.47 -15.85
N LEU A 224 -4.90 -7.62 -16.15
CA LEU A 224 -4.80 -8.74 -15.21
C LEU A 224 -3.61 -8.53 -14.25
N PRO A 225 -3.66 -9.04 -12.99
CA PRO A 225 -2.85 -8.49 -11.89
C PRO A 225 -1.34 -8.70 -11.99
N SER A 226 -0.88 -9.64 -12.81
CA SER A 226 0.55 -9.89 -13.02
C SER A 226 0.82 -10.46 -14.41
N ARG A 227 2.10 -10.48 -14.82
CA ARG A 227 2.50 -11.08 -16.11
C ARG A 227 2.16 -12.57 -16.20
N GLU A 228 2.16 -13.28 -15.08
CA GLU A 228 1.87 -14.72 -14.99
C GLU A 228 0.43 -15.03 -15.46
N TYR A 229 -0.52 -14.11 -15.28
CA TYR A 229 -1.90 -14.25 -15.78
C TYR A 229 -2.00 -14.29 -17.32
N TYR A 230 -0.97 -13.80 -18.03
CA TYR A 230 -0.87 -13.81 -19.49
C TYR A 230 0.07 -14.91 -20.05
N LEU A 231 0.88 -15.54 -19.18
CA LEU A 231 1.94 -16.47 -19.57
C LEU A 231 1.71 -17.90 -19.08
N GLU A 232 0.95 -18.09 -17.99
CA GLU A 232 0.51 -19.40 -17.52
C GLU A 232 -0.80 -19.78 -18.22
N GLN A 233 -0.76 -20.78 -19.11
CA GLN A 233 -1.93 -21.18 -19.92
C GLN A 233 -3.19 -21.48 -19.08
N SER A 234 -3.03 -22.06 -17.89
CA SER A 234 -4.13 -22.32 -16.95
C SER A 234 -4.82 -21.05 -16.44
N LYS A 235 -4.11 -19.94 -16.34
CA LYS A 235 -4.69 -18.62 -15.98
C LYS A 235 -5.30 -17.96 -17.21
N VAL A 236 -4.61 -17.99 -18.36
CA VAL A 236 -5.15 -17.49 -19.64
C VAL A 236 -6.48 -18.16 -19.97
N ASP A 237 -6.57 -19.49 -19.89
CA ASP A 237 -7.79 -20.25 -20.17
C ASP A 237 -8.94 -19.91 -19.20
N ALA A 238 -8.62 -19.62 -17.93
CA ALA A 238 -9.62 -19.25 -16.92
C ALA A 238 -10.21 -17.85 -17.13
N TYR A 239 -9.40 -16.87 -17.58
CA TYR A 239 -9.84 -15.48 -17.71
C TYR A 239 -10.22 -15.06 -19.15
N ALA A 240 -9.77 -15.75 -20.20
CA ALA A 240 -10.01 -15.33 -21.59
C ALA A 240 -11.50 -15.25 -21.96
N ALA A 241 -12.30 -16.26 -21.62
CA ALA A 241 -13.74 -16.25 -21.88
C ALA A 241 -14.47 -15.14 -21.09
N PHE A 242 -13.96 -14.85 -19.89
CA PHE A 242 -14.51 -13.86 -18.98
C PHE A 242 -14.20 -12.42 -19.42
N TYR A 243 -13.02 -12.20 -20.01
CA TYR A 243 -12.64 -10.94 -20.66
C TYR A 243 -13.58 -10.60 -21.83
N VAL A 244 -13.96 -11.61 -22.63
CA VAL A 244 -14.92 -11.43 -23.74
C VAL A 244 -16.29 -11.01 -23.20
N ASP A 245 -16.81 -11.73 -22.19
CA ASP A 245 -18.09 -11.42 -21.53
C ASP A 245 -18.10 -10.02 -20.86
N TYR A 246 -16.97 -9.58 -20.29
CA TYR A 246 -16.82 -8.22 -19.79
C TYR A 246 -16.93 -7.17 -20.91
N VAL A 247 -16.20 -7.35 -22.01
CA VAL A 247 -16.25 -6.46 -23.18
C VAL A 247 -17.65 -6.43 -23.81
N ASP A 248 -18.32 -7.59 -23.94
CA ASP A 248 -19.71 -7.68 -24.41
C ASP A 248 -20.67 -6.85 -23.53
N LYS A 249 -20.49 -6.86 -22.21
CA LYS A 249 -21.28 -6.05 -21.28
C LYS A 249 -20.95 -4.55 -21.34
N LEU A 250 -19.67 -4.19 -21.51
CA LEU A 250 -19.28 -2.78 -21.71
C LEU A 250 -19.92 -2.19 -22.98
N PHE A 251 -19.96 -2.96 -24.07
CA PHE A 251 -20.55 -2.53 -25.35
C PHE A 251 -22.09 -2.66 -25.43
N ALA A 252 -22.75 -3.20 -24.40
CA ALA A 252 -24.21 -3.27 -24.34
C ALA A 252 -24.89 -1.89 -24.27
N VAL A 253 -24.14 -0.84 -23.95
CA VAL A 253 -24.61 0.55 -23.88
C VAL A 253 -24.10 1.36 -25.07
N GLY A 254 -25.03 1.91 -25.85
CA GLY A 254 -24.70 2.69 -27.04
C GLY A 254 -23.88 3.94 -26.73
N GLY A 255 -22.71 4.05 -27.36
CA GLY A 255 -21.78 5.19 -27.21
C GLY A 255 -20.36 4.79 -26.82
N LEU A 256 -20.18 3.62 -26.22
CA LEU A 256 -18.86 3.09 -25.79
C LEU A 256 -18.19 2.21 -26.85
N ASP A 257 -18.48 2.51 -28.13
CA ASP A 257 -18.17 1.70 -29.31
C ASP A 257 -19.00 0.40 -29.46
N GLN A 258 -19.22 -0.04 -30.69
CA GLN A 258 -20.09 -1.19 -31.01
C GLN A 258 -19.42 -2.12 -32.03
N HIS A 259 -18.72 -3.14 -31.52
CA HIS A 259 -17.85 -4.00 -32.31
C HIS A 259 -18.09 -5.50 -32.01
N ASN A 260 -17.36 -6.37 -32.71
CA ASN A 260 -17.25 -7.79 -32.34
C ASN A 260 -16.40 -7.87 -31.06
N SER A 261 -17.06 -8.04 -29.92
CA SER A 261 -16.46 -8.08 -28.58
C SER A 261 -15.35 -9.11 -28.45
N SER A 262 -15.51 -10.30 -29.04
CA SER A 262 -14.47 -11.34 -29.03
C SER A 262 -13.23 -10.91 -29.82
N GLY A 263 -13.40 -10.24 -30.96
CA GLY A 263 -12.30 -9.67 -31.75
C GLY A 263 -11.66 -8.43 -31.11
N PHE A 264 -12.43 -7.68 -30.31
CA PHE A 264 -11.92 -6.56 -29.52
C PHE A 264 -11.11 -7.04 -28.32
N ALA A 265 -11.67 -7.93 -27.48
CA ALA A 265 -10.98 -8.55 -26.35
C ALA A 265 -9.69 -9.25 -26.77
N ALA A 266 -9.72 -10.03 -27.88
CA ALA A 266 -8.52 -10.65 -28.43
C ALA A 266 -7.45 -9.62 -28.86
N ALA A 267 -7.85 -8.44 -29.36
CA ALA A 267 -6.92 -7.37 -29.72
C ALA A 267 -6.28 -6.69 -28.49
N VAL A 268 -6.99 -6.56 -27.37
CA VAL A 268 -6.41 -6.05 -26.12
C VAL A 268 -5.44 -7.08 -25.54
N LEU A 269 -5.89 -8.34 -25.40
CA LEU A 269 -5.08 -9.45 -24.90
C LEU A 269 -3.82 -9.71 -25.74
N GLU A 270 -3.85 -9.50 -27.07
CA GLU A 270 -2.66 -9.60 -27.94
C GLU A 270 -1.57 -8.57 -27.53
N ILE A 271 -1.97 -7.34 -27.23
CA ILE A 271 -1.04 -6.27 -26.83
C ILE A 271 -0.55 -6.46 -25.39
N GLU A 272 -1.46 -6.79 -24.46
CA GLU A 272 -1.10 -7.05 -23.06
C GLU A 272 -0.19 -8.26 -22.89
N THR A 273 -0.45 -9.36 -23.62
CA THR A 273 0.41 -10.55 -23.59
C THR A 273 1.82 -10.23 -24.11
N ALA A 274 1.93 -9.35 -25.11
CA ALA A 274 3.23 -8.87 -25.57
C ALA A 274 3.97 -8.09 -24.47
N PHE A 275 3.29 -7.16 -23.77
CA PHE A 275 3.86 -6.41 -22.64
C PHE A 275 4.29 -7.35 -21.50
N ALA A 276 3.41 -8.28 -21.09
CA ALA A 276 3.70 -9.29 -20.09
C ALA A 276 4.90 -10.20 -20.46
N THR A 277 5.11 -10.46 -21.75
CA THR A 277 6.24 -11.27 -22.25
C THR A 277 7.60 -10.59 -21.99
N PHE A 278 7.70 -9.27 -22.13
CA PHE A 278 8.95 -8.53 -21.93
C PHE A 278 9.04 -7.71 -20.63
N SER A 279 8.03 -7.76 -19.78
CA SER A 279 8.11 -7.34 -18.37
C SER A 279 9.14 -8.15 -17.57
N MET A 280 9.66 -7.56 -16.50
CA MET A 280 10.37 -8.24 -15.41
C MET A 280 9.36 -8.88 -14.44
N PRO A 281 9.71 -9.99 -13.73
CA PRO A 281 8.90 -10.51 -12.63
C PRO A 281 8.87 -9.54 -11.44
N ASN A 282 7.79 -9.52 -10.66
CA ASN A 282 7.60 -8.61 -9.53
C ASN A 282 8.77 -8.63 -8.52
N ALA A 283 9.32 -9.81 -8.22
CA ALA A 283 10.47 -9.97 -7.32
C ALA A 283 11.75 -9.24 -7.79
N ALA A 284 11.90 -9.02 -9.11
CA ALA A 284 13.06 -8.33 -9.68
C ALA A 284 12.89 -6.80 -9.74
N LEU A 285 11.66 -6.28 -9.63
CA LEU A 285 11.39 -4.84 -9.53
C LEU A 285 11.79 -4.24 -8.18
N ARG A 286 12.06 -5.09 -7.19
CA ARG A 286 12.43 -4.71 -5.82
C ARG A 286 13.87 -4.27 -5.65
N ASP A 287 14.78 -4.54 -6.60
CA ASP A 287 16.17 -4.10 -6.47
C ASP A 287 16.30 -2.62 -6.84
N PRO A 288 16.61 -1.72 -5.88
CA PRO A 288 16.73 -0.29 -6.19
C PRO A 288 17.97 0.03 -7.03
N TRP A 289 18.94 -0.88 -7.17
CA TRP A 289 20.15 -0.64 -7.97
C TRP A 289 19.94 -0.84 -9.48
N SER A 290 19.11 -1.78 -9.89
CA SER A 290 18.74 -1.97 -11.31
C SER A 290 17.57 -1.09 -11.77
N THR A 291 16.75 -0.58 -10.84
CA THR A 291 15.52 0.18 -11.14
C THR A 291 15.64 1.71 -11.05
N ASN A 292 16.86 2.27 -10.91
CA ASN A 292 17.08 3.73 -10.79
C ASN A 292 17.55 4.44 -12.09
N ALA A 293 17.66 3.75 -13.23
CA ALA A 293 18.46 4.25 -14.35
C ALA A 293 17.99 5.63 -14.87
N VAL A 294 18.86 6.65 -14.69
CA VAL A 294 18.61 8.03 -15.12
C VAL A 294 18.78 8.18 -16.64
N TYR A 295 17.80 8.79 -17.30
CA TYR A 295 17.88 9.18 -18.71
C TYR A 295 17.55 10.66 -18.86
N SER A 296 18.29 11.37 -19.71
CA SER A 296 17.86 12.69 -20.17
C SER A 296 16.66 12.58 -21.12
N ILE A 297 15.77 13.57 -21.12
CA ILE A 297 14.61 13.61 -22.04
C ILE A 297 15.05 13.58 -23.51
N ALA A 298 16.25 14.11 -23.82
CA ALA A 298 16.85 14.01 -25.15
C ALA A 298 17.20 12.57 -25.55
N GLU A 299 17.71 11.76 -24.63
CA GLU A 299 17.94 10.33 -24.86
C GLU A 299 16.64 9.53 -24.93
N ILE A 300 15.61 9.91 -24.15
CA ILE A 300 14.28 9.31 -24.24
C ILE A 300 13.67 9.58 -25.62
N ALA A 301 13.78 10.81 -26.14
CA ALA A 301 13.36 11.15 -27.50
C ALA A 301 14.11 10.34 -28.58
N GLN A 302 15.38 10.01 -28.35
CA GLN A 302 16.21 9.24 -29.28
C GLN A 302 15.95 7.72 -29.22
N LYS A 303 15.87 7.14 -28.01
CA LYS A 303 15.78 5.70 -27.76
C LYS A 303 14.33 5.20 -27.75
N TYR A 304 13.40 6.01 -27.22
CA TYR A 304 12.01 5.65 -26.94
C TYR A 304 11.00 6.68 -27.49
N PRO A 305 11.00 6.99 -28.81
CA PRO A 305 10.09 7.99 -29.40
C PRO A 305 8.60 7.79 -29.10
N PHE A 306 8.12 6.57 -28.82
CA PHE A 306 6.73 6.36 -28.40
C PHE A 306 6.44 6.81 -26.95
N LEU A 307 7.37 6.57 -26.02
CA LEU A 307 7.32 7.13 -24.67
C LEU A 307 7.41 8.66 -24.73
N MET A 308 8.32 9.19 -25.57
CA MET A 308 8.45 10.64 -25.77
C MET A 308 7.15 11.27 -26.33
N ALA A 309 6.43 10.57 -27.22
CA ALA A 309 5.14 11.04 -27.72
C ALA A 309 4.10 11.16 -26.60
N TYR A 310 4.06 10.20 -25.68
CA TYR A 310 3.21 10.25 -24.47
C TYR A 310 3.55 11.44 -23.57
N LEU A 311 4.84 11.65 -23.28
CA LEU A 311 5.30 12.77 -22.46
C LEU A 311 5.00 14.14 -23.12
N ASN A 312 5.06 14.22 -24.45
CA ASN A 312 4.60 15.41 -25.19
C ASN A 312 3.09 15.64 -25.02
N GLY A 313 2.28 14.57 -24.99
CA GLY A 313 0.84 14.64 -24.72
C GLY A 313 0.53 15.27 -23.35
N ILE A 314 1.20 14.80 -22.30
CA ILE A 314 1.11 15.39 -20.95
C ILE A 314 1.51 16.87 -20.99
N HIS A 315 2.67 17.16 -21.59
CA HIS A 315 3.28 18.49 -21.61
C HIS A 315 2.43 19.56 -22.33
N LYS A 316 1.51 19.19 -23.22
CA LYS A 316 0.56 20.12 -23.85
C LYS A 316 -0.40 20.77 -22.86
N HIS A 317 -0.84 20.02 -21.86
CA HIS A 317 -1.87 20.44 -20.90
C HIS A 317 -1.26 20.93 -19.59
N GLU A 318 -0.13 20.36 -19.15
CA GLU A 318 0.63 20.81 -17.99
C GLU A 318 2.14 20.79 -18.30
N PRO A 319 2.74 21.94 -18.68
CA PRO A 319 4.16 22.02 -19.01
C PRO A 319 5.06 21.82 -17.78
N PHE A 320 5.87 20.76 -17.79
CA PHE A 320 6.81 20.40 -16.73
C PHE A 320 8.29 20.46 -17.19
N PRO A 321 9.29 20.46 -16.28
CA PRO A 321 10.71 20.54 -16.62
C PRO A 321 11.20 19.31 -17.40
N MET A 322 11.33 19.45 -18.72
CA MET A 322 11.81 18.41 -19.64
C MET A 322 13.34 18.23 -19.58
N HIS A 323 13.83 17.75 -18.43
CA HIS A 323 15.27 17.54 -18.18
C HIS A 323 15.64 16.05 -18.13
N ASN A 324 15.30 15.36 -17.05
CA ASN A 324 15.63 13.95 -16.80
C ASN A 324 14.38 13.19 -16.32
N ALA A 325 14.42 11.86 -16.46
CA ALA A 325 13.49 10.93 -15.81
C ALA A 325 14.23 9.66 -15.37
N ILE A 326 13.67 8.98 -14.37
CA ILE A 326 14.10 7.64 -13.95
C ILE A 326 13.34 6.61 -14.78
N ILE A 327 14.06 5.69 -15.43
CA ILE A 327 13.47 4.55 -16.15
C ILE A 327 13.85 3.27 -15.42
N ALA A 328 12.89 2.72 -14.67
CA ALA A 328 13.10 1.53 -13.85
C ALA A 328 13.24 0.23 -14.66
N THR A 329 12.67 0.18 -15.86
CA THR A 329 12.62 -1.02 -16.71
C THR A 329 13.02 -0.70 -18.16
N PRO A 330 14.29 -0.34 -18.42
CA PRO A 330 14.71 0.15 -19.74
C PRO A 330 14.58 -0.90 -20.87
N ASP A 331 14.68 -2.19 -20.55
CA ASP A 331 14.47 -3.28 -21.51
C ASP A 331 12.99 -3.40 -21.92
N PHE A 332 12.04 -3.18 -20.99
CA PHE A 332 10.61 -3.10 -21.30
C PHE A 332 10.33 -1.98 -22.30
N PHE A 333 10.86 -0.77 -22.07
CA PHE A 333 10.67 0.34 -23.02
C PHE A 333 11.39 0.09 -24.36
N THR A 334 12.51 -0.63 -24.37
CA THR A 334 13.20 -1.04 -25.60
C THR A 334 12.35 -2.00 -26.42
N ALA A 335 11.75 -3.01 -25.79
CA ALA A 335 10.87 -3.98 -26.43
C ALA A 335 9.51 -3.37 -26.85
N GLN A 336 8.91 -2.53 -26.00
CA GLN A 336 7.68 -1.79 -26.30
C GLN A 336 7.86 -0.83 -27.46
N ASN A 337 8.95 -0.04 -27.49
CA ASN A 337 9.21 0.90 -28.57
C ASN A 337 9.40 0.18 -29.93
N LYS A 338 9.96 -1.05 -29.91
CA LYS A 338 9.99 -1.93 -31.08
C LYS A 338 8.59 -2.42 -31.47
N LEU A 339 7.76 -2.85 -30.53
CA LEU A 339 6.39 -3.31 -30.81
C LEU A 339 5.53 -2.19 -31.42
N LEU A 340 5.48 -1.03 -30.77
CA LEU A 340 4.68 0.12 -31.19
C LEU A 340 5.09 0.69 -32.57
N SER A 341 6.29 0.37 -33.04
CA SER A 341 6.79 0.73 -34.38
C SER A 341 6.10 -0.03 -35.53
N ASP A 342 5.45 -1.17 -35.26
CA ASP A 342 4.68 -1.89 -36.26
C ASP A 342 3.35 -1.16 -36.54
N VAL A 343 3.30 -0.47 -37.68
CA VAL A 343 2.13 0.26 -38.17
C VAL A 343 0.90 -0.63 -38.38
N SER A 344 1.05 -1.96 -38.49
CA SER A 344 -0.05 -2.92 -38.58
C SER A 344 -0.72 -3.23 -37.24
N LEU A 345 -0.13 -2.80 -36.11
CA LEU A 345 -0.75 -2.90 -34.80
C LEU A 345 -1.70 -1.72 -34.50
N LEU A 346 -1.64 -0.60 -35.22
CA LEU A 346 -2.44 0.60 -34.93
C LEU A 346 -3.95 0.34 -34.65
N PRO A 347 -4.67 -0.53 -35.39
CA PRO A 347 -6.07 -0.85 -35.07
C PRO A 347 -6.23 -1.53 -33.70
N ARG A 348 -5.30 -2.41 -33.33
CA ARG A 348 -5.31 -3.14 -32.06
C ARG A 348 -4.87 -2.25 -30.89
N LEU A 349 -3.89 -1.37 -31.12
CA LEU A 349 -3.47 -0.34 -30.16
C LEU A 349 -4.61 0.65 -29.87
N LYS A 350 -5.49 0.94 -30.84
CA LYS A 350 -6.73 1.69 -30.58
C LYS A 350 -7.70 0.90 -29.70
N HIS A 351 -7.94 -0.37 -29.97
CA HIS A 351 -8.80 -1.21 -29.10
C HIS A 351 -8.25 -1.26 -27.67
N TYR A 352 -6.94 -1.47 -27.51
CA TYR A 352 -6.23 -1.42 -26.22
C TYR A 352 -6.46 -0.10 -25.47
N LEU A 353 -6.24 1.06 -26.09
CA LEU A 353 -6.43 2.34 -25.43
C LEU A 353 -7.91 2.65 -25.16
N SER A 354 -8.80 2.30 -26.09
CA SER A 354 -10.25 2.41 -25.90
C SER A 354 -10.75 1.55 -24.74
N PHE A 355 -10.22 0.33 -24.58
CA PHE A 355 -10.53 -0.54 -23.45
C PHE A 355 -10.14 0.10 -22.12
N HIS A 356 -8.87 0.45 -21.93
CA HIS A 356 -8.40 1.01 -20.65
C HIS A 356 -9.11 2.31 -20.28
N VAL A 357 -9.49 3.13 -21.26
CA VAL A 357 -10.29 4.35 -21.01
C VAL A 357 -11.71 4.01 -20.56
N ILE A 358 -12.38 3.02 -21.16
CA ILE A 358 -13.72 2.59 -20.70
C ILE A 358 -13.63 1.94 -19.32
N ASP A 359 -12.66 1.05 -19.12
CA ASP A 359 -12.45 0.29 -17.89
C ASP A 359 -12.13 1.20 -16.68
N SER A 360 -11.22 2.17 -16.86
CA SER A 360 -10.87 3.16 -15.83
C SER A 360 -12.06 4.03 -15.37
N PHE A 361 -13.09 4.17 -16.22
CA PHE A 361 -14.33 4.85 -15.85
C PHE A 361 -15.44 3.90 -15.38
N GLY A 362 -15.29 2.58 -15.49
CA GLY A 362 -16.36 1.58 -15.35
C GLY A 362 -17.29 1.82 -14.16
N ALA A 363 -16.77 1.82 -12.93
CA ALA A 363 -17.57 2.04 -11.72
C ALA A 363 -18.24 3.44 -11.61
N LEU A 364 -17.88 4.38 -12.49
CA LEU A 364 -18.38 5.76 -12.55
C LEU A 364 -19.40 6.00 -13.69
N LEU A 365 -19.54 5.07 -14.65
CA LEU A 365 -20.45 5.21 -15.81
C LEU A 365 -21.93 4.96 -15.51
N GLY A 366 -22.27 4.53 -14.29
CA GLY A 366 -23.64 4.25 -13.84
C GLY A 366 -23.74 2.96 -13.04
N GLU A 367 -24.90 2.70 -12.44
CA GLU A 367 -25.12 1.51 -11.62
C GLU A 367 -25.04 0.21 -12.44
N TYR A 368 -25.40 0.20 -13.73
CA TYR A 368 -25.15 -0.92 -14.65
C TYR A 368 -23.66 -1.27 -14.69
N PHE A 369 -22.81 -0.29 -14.98
CA PHE A 369 -21.37 -0.50 -15.12
C PHE A 369 -20.70 -0.81 -13.79
N ARG A 370 -21.21 -0.28 -12.66
CA ARG A 370 -20.74 -0.68 -11.34
C ARG A 370 -20.91 -2.18 -11.10
N ARG A 371 -22.03 -2.78 -11.55
CA ARG A 371 -22.24 -4.24 -11.49
C ARG A 371 -21.32 -5.00 -12.45
N VAL A 372 -21.12 -4.49 -13.66
CA VAL A 372 -20.31 -5.13 -14.71
C VAL A 372 -18.81 -5.10 -14.39
N SER A 373 -18.29 -3.95 -13.96
CA SER A 373 -16.90 -3.73 -13.53
C SER A 373 -16.57 -4.51 -12.25
N HIS A 374 -17.45 -4.47 -11.24
CA HIS A 374 -17.32 -5.33 -10.06
C HIS A 374 -17.36 -6.82 -10.42
N GLY A 375 -18.23 -7.24 -11.35
CA GLY A 375 -18.25 -8.61 -11.83
C GLY A 375 -16.87 -9.04 -12.32
N PHE A 376 -16.27 -8.30 -13.25
CA PHE A 376 -14.96 -8.64 -13.82
C PHE A 376 -13.80 -8.50 -12.83
N HIS A 377 -13.58 -7.30 -12.28
CA HIS A 377 -12.44 -7.04 -11.39
C HIS A 377 -12.58 -7.73 -10.04
N GLY A 378 -13.80 -7.83 -9.50
CA GLY A 378 -14.08 -8.54 -8.25
C GLY A 378 -13.80 -10.02 -8.37
N GLU A 379 -14.28 -10.69 -9.42
CA GLU A 379 -13.95 -12.10 -9.69
C GLU A 379 -12.44 -12.31 -9.82
N ILE A 380 -11.71 -11.42 -10.53
CA ILE A 380 -10.23 -11.50 -10.61
C ILE A 380 -9.57 -11.34 -9.24
N GLN A 381 -10.07 -10.41 -8.41
CA GLN A 381 -9.59 -10.13 -7.06
C GLN A 381 -10.07 -11.16 -6.01
N GLY A 382 -10.94 -12.11 -6.39
CA GLY A 382 -11.60 -13.03 -5.45
C GLY A 382 -12.55 -12.34 -4.47
N ALA A 383 -12.98 -11.11 -4.77
CA ALA A 383 -13.90 -10.32 -3.95
C ALA A 383 -15.30 -10.95 -3.91
N GLY A 384 -16.03 -10.65 -2.83
CA GLY A 384 -17.38 -11.16 -2.60
C GLY A 384 -18.47 -10.37 -3.33
N ASP A 385 -19.68 -10.38 -2.78
CA ASP A 385 -20.87 -9.67 -3.25
C ASP A 385 -20.65 -8.17 -3.49
N LEU A 386 -21.37 -7.65 -4.48
CA LEU A 386 -21.38 -6.23 -4.82
C LEU A 386 -21.82 -5.37 -3.63
N LEU A 387 -20.89 -4.55 -3.12
CA LEU A 387 -21.18 -3.58 -2.06
C LEU A 387 -22.46 -2.77 -2.33
N PRO A 388 -23.37 -2.61 -1.35
CA PRO A 388 -24.51 -1.71 -1.45
C PRO A 388 -24.11 -0.28 -1.82
N ARG A 389 -24.96 0.45 -2.56
CA ARG A 389 -24.63 1.76 -3.13
C ARG A 389 -24.11 2.76 -2.09
N ASN A 390 -24.67 2.76 -0.88
CA ASN A 390 -24.21 3.63 0.22
C ASN A 390 -22.80 3.28 0.72
N GLN A 391 -22.41 2.00 0.73
CA GLN A 391 -21.06 1.57 1.12
C GLN A 391 -20.03 1.86 0.01
N PHE A 392 -20.40 1.63 -1.26
CA PHE A 392 -19.59 2.07 -2.40
C PHE A 392 -19.34 3.59 -2.36
N CYS A 393 -20.37 4.39 -2.10
CA CYS A 393 -20.25 5.84 -1.99
C CYS A 393 -19.45 6.28 -0.76
N LEU A 394 -19.50 5.53 0.35
CA LEU A 394 -18.68 5.78 1.53
C LEU A 394 -17.19 5.57 1.20
N HIS A 395 -16.86 4.40 0.65
CA HIS A 395 -15.50 4.04 0.22
C HIS A 395 -14.93 5.04 -0.80
N LEU A 396 -15.69 5.37 -1.86
CA LEU A 396 -15.29 6.35 -2.87
C LEU A 396 -15.07 7.76 -2.28
N THR A 397 -15.89 8.17 -1.31
CA THR A 397 -15.72 9.45 -0.62
C THR A 397 -14.43 9.46 0.21
N THR A 398 -14.15 8.37 0.94
CA THR A 398 -12.88 8.21 1.70
C THR A 398 -11.66 8.14 0.78
N ALA A 399 -11.75 7.46 -0.37
CA ALA A 399 -10.64 7.36 -1.31
C ALA A 399 -10.27 8.72 -1.94
N LEU A 400 -11.27 9.49 -2.39
CA LEU A 400 -11.06 10.76 -3.10
C LEU A 400 -10.91 11.99 -2.20
N LEU A 401 -11.41 11.94 -0.96
CA LEU A 401 -11.35 13.05 0.01
C LEU A 401 -10.68 12.66 1.33
N GLY A 402 -9.87 11.60 1.37
CA GLY A 402 -9.36 11.01 2.60
C GLY A 402 -8.55 11.95 3.51
N ASN A 403 -7.94 13.00 2.97
CA ASN A 403 -7.33 14.06 3.78
C ASN A 403 -8.39 14.90 4.52
N GLU A 404 -9.45 15.34 3.84
CA GLU A 404 -10.56 16.09 4.45
C GLU A 404 -11.36 15.19 5.41
N VAL A 405 -11.60 13.91 5.07
CA VAL A 405 -12.23 12.92 5.96
C VAL A 405 -11.36 12.67 7.19
N GLY A 406 -10.06 12.40 6.99
CA GLY A 406 -9.07 12.14 8.05
C GLY A 406 -8.98 13.26 9.07
N LYS A 407 -9.09 14.52 8.62
CA LYS A 407 -9.17 15.69 9.51
C LYS A 407 -10.35 15.62 10.47
N TYR A 408 -11.55 15.23 10.04
CA TYR A 408 -12.68 15.07 10.97
C TYR A 408 -12.49 13.82 11.84
N TYR A 409 -12.12 12.70 11.23
CA TYR A 409 -11.87 11.41 11.89
C TYR A 409 -10.90 11.53 13.08
N MET A 410 -9.77 12.24 12.93
CA MET A 410 -8.83 12.47 14.05
C MET A 410 -9.48 13.20 15.24
N ASN A 411 -10.40 14.15 15.00
CA ASN A 411 -11.09 14.84 16.10
C ASN A 411 -12.09 13.92 16.84
N ASP A 412 -12.52 12.83 16.22
CA ASP A 412 -13.44 11.87 16.81
C ASP A 412 -12.71 10.73 17.56
N VAL A 413 -11.49 10.34 17.16
CA VAL A 413 -10.79 9.15 17.70
C VAL A 413 -9.35 9.35 18.22
N PHE A 414 -8.65 10.45 17.91
CA PHE A 414 -7.20 10.54 18.17
C PHE A 414 -6.77 11.79 18.95
N GLY A 415 -6.48 11.60 20.24
CA GLY A 415 -6.09 12.66 21.18
C GLY A 415 -4.57 12.88 21.32
N PRO A 416 -4.15 13.99 21.95
CA PRO A 416 -2.73 14.31 22.17
C PRO A 416 -2.03 13.30 23.09
N ASP A 417 -2.75 12.72 24.06
CA ASP A 417 -2.17 11.76 25.01
C ASP A 417 -1.87 10.41 24.33
N ALA A 418 -2.75 9.94 23.44
CA ALA A 418 -2.52 8.77 22.59
C ALA A 418 -1.32 8.98 21.63
N LYS A 419 -1.18 10.20 21.08
CA LYS A 419 0.00 10.59 20.28
C LYS A 419 1.28 10.52 21.11
N ALA A 420 1.31 11.14 22.29
CA ALA A 420 2.49 11.16 23.16
C ALA A 420 2.89 9.74 23.65
N ALA A 421 1.90 8.87 23.90
CA ALA A 421 2.16 7.49 24.30
C ALA A 421 2.72 6.64 23.14
N ALA A 422 2.22 6.82 21.91
CA ALA A 422 2.78 6.19 20.71
C ALA A 422 4.19 6.74 20.34
N GLU A 423 4.41 8.05 20.50
CA GLU A 423 5.73 8.70 20.36
C GLU A 423 6.75 8.18 21.40
N THR A 424 6.28 7.83 22.60
CA THR A 424 7.12 7.19 23.63
C THR A 424 7.49 5.76 23.24
N LEU A 425 6.51 4.96 22.79
CA LEU A 425 6.73 3.56 22.42
C LEU A 425 7.69 3.42 21.23
N VAL A 426 7.55 4.26 20.19
CA VAL A 426 8.45 4.19 19.02
C VAL A 426 9.90 4.53 19.40
N GLY A 427 10.11 5.41 20.39
CA GLY A 427 11.45 5.74 20.91
C GLY A 427 12.12 4.57 21.67
N GLU A 428 11.36 3.73 22.37
CA GLU A 428 11.89 2.51 22.99
C GLU A 428 12.27 1.45 21.93
N ILE A 429 11.53 1.37 20.83
CA ILE A 429 11.85 0.51 19.68
C ILE A 429 13.13 0.99 18.96
N GLU A 430 13.30 2.30 18.76
CA GLU A 430 14.53 2.89 18.22
C GLU A 430 15.74 2.65 19.15
N ALA A 431 15.55 2.80 20.46
CA ALA A 431 16.58 2.50 21.45
C ALA A 431 16.99 1.01 21.44
N SER A 432 16.01 0.11 21.27
CA SER A 432 16.22 -1.34 21.10
C SER A 432 17.08 -1.64 19.87
N LEU A 433 16.79 -1.05 18.70
CA LEU A 433 17.64 -1.23 17.52
C LEU A 433 19.05 -0.70 17.73
N LYS A 434 19.20 0.46 18.39
CA LYS A 434 20.51 1.06 18.68
C LYS A 434 21.37 0.19 19.60
N ALA A 435 20.75 -0.54 20.53
CA ALA A 435 21.40 -1.52 21.39
C ALA A 435 21.72 -2.82 20.64
N LEU A 436 20.77 -3.35 19.86
CA LEU A 436 20.92 -4.55 19.05
C LEU A 436 22.10 -4.46 18.06
N LEU A 437 22.17 -3.36 17.30
CA LEU A 437 23.26 -3.12 16.34
C LEU A 437 24.65 -3.10 16.99
N LEU A 438 24.76 -2.82 18.30
CA LEU A 438 26.04 -2.80 19.02
C LEU A 438 26.55 -4.21 19.36
N THR A 439 25.66 -5.21 19.41
CA THR A 439 26.01 -6.60 19.72
C THR A 439 26.23 -7.49 18.50
N GLU A 440 25.85 -7.04 17.29
CA GLU A 440 25.96 -7.83 16.07
C GLU A 440 27.40 -8.06 15.61
N SER A 441 27.94 -9.24 15.90
CA SER A 441 29.34 -9.62 15.63
C SER A 441 29.75 -9.66 14.15
N TRP A 442 28.80 -9.52 13.23
CA TRP A 442 29.03 -9.44 11.78
C TRP A 442 28.98 -8.00 11.23
N LEU A 443 28.60 -7.01 12.04
CA LEU A 443 28.76 -5.59 11.71
C LEU A 443 30.16 -5.12 12.09
N ASP A 444 30.86 -4.45 11.17
CA ASP A 444 32.05 -3.69 11.51
C ASP A 444 31.69 -2.31 12.10
N LYS A 445 32.62 -1.72 12.86
CA LYS A 445 32.39 -0.43 13.53
C LYS A 445 32.06 0.70 12.53
N VAL A 446 32.56 0.63 11.29
CA VAL A 446 32.30 1.66 10.27
C VAL A 446 30.83 1.62 9.84
N THR A 447 30.31 0.41 9.61
CA THR A 447 28.91 0.18 9.23
C THR A 447 27.98 0.44 10.41
N TYR A 448 28.36 0.06 11.64
CA TYR A 448 27.64 0.45 12.87
C TYR A 448 27.56 1.98 13.03
N ASP A 449 28.70 2.68 12.94
CA ASP A 449 28.76 4.15 13.05
C ASP A 449 27.98 4.84 11.92
N ALA A 450 27.67 4.15 10.81
CA ALA A 450 26.83 4.66 9.73
C ALA A 450 25.34 4.34 9.95
N ALA A 451 25.01 3.12 10.39
CA ALA A 451 23.66 2.70 10.72
C ALA A 451 23.05 3.56 11.85
N VAL A 452 23.84 3.84 12.90
CA VAL A 452 23.43 4.76 13.97
C VAL A 452 23.18 6.17 13.44
N LYS A 453 23.95 6.67 12.46
CA LYS A 453 23.70 7.99 11.83
C LYS A 453 22.49 8.02 10.90
N LYS A 454 21.97 6.86 10.48
CA LYS A 454 20.69 6.72 9.78
C LYS A 454 19.53 6.68 10.77
N LEU A 455 19.68 5.89 11.84
CA LEU A 455 18.73 5.77 12.94
C LEU A 455 18.49 7.12 13.64
N ASP A 456 19.56 7.86 13.95
CA ASP A 456 19.53 9.20 14.55
C ASP A 456 18.94 10.31 13.63
N LYS A 457 18.35 9.91 12.50
CA LYS A 457 17.64 10.75 11.52
C LYS A 457 16.27 10.22 11.12
N VAL A 458 15.78 9.12 11.71
CA VAL A 458 14.43 8.61 11.41
C VAL A 458 13.39 9.64 11.87
N LYS A 459 12.40 9.91 11.01
CA LYS A 459 11.31 10.86 11.30
C LYS A 459 10.02 10.08 11.57
N ASN A 460 9.37 10.35 12.70
CA ASN A 460 8.20 9.59 13.13
C ASN A 460 6.92 10.41 12.96
N TYR A 461 6.03 9.95 12.09
CA TYR A 461 4.77 10.61 11.76
C TYR A 461 3.60 9.87 12.42
N ILE A 462 3.08 10.44 13.50
CA ILE A 462 2.07 9.83 14.37
C ILE A 462 0.71 10.55 14.23
N GLY A 463 -0.33 9.78 13.90
CA GLY A 463 -1.72 10.23 13.80
C GLY A 463 -2.12 10.72 12.40
N GLY A 464 -1.65 11.91 12.01
CA GLY A 464 -1.98 12.52 10.72
C GLY A 464 -1.37 13.91 10.52
N PRO A 465 -1.63 14.56 9.37
CA PRO A 465 -1.12 15.89 9.07
C PRO A 465 -1.84 16.97 9.88
N ASP A 466 -1.08 17.86 10.52
CA ASP A 466 -1.61 19.00 11.30
C ASP A 466 -2.42 20.00 10.45
N TYR A 467 -2.21 20.00 9.12
CA TYR A 467 -2.90 20.87 8.18
C TYR A 467 -3.28 20.14 6.89
N VAL A 468 -4.53 20.32 6.47
CA VAL A 468 -5.07 19.84 5.18
C VAL A 468 -5.42 21.06 4.32
N PRO A 469 -4.78 21.25 3.16
CA PRO A 469 -5.14 22.31 2.22
C PRO A 469 -6.57 22.11 1.68
N PRO A 470 -7.42 23.16 1.69
CA PRO A 470 -8.80 23.05 1.20
C PRO A 470 -8.85 22.90 -0.32
N LEU A 471 -9.86 22.17 -0.82
CA LEU A 471 -10.10 22.05 -2.27
C LEU A 471 -10.28 23.43 -2.96
N PRO A 472 -9.70 23.64 -4.16
CA PRO A 472 -9.81 24.90 -4.91
C PRO A 472 -11.19 25.12 -5.56
N PHE A 473 -12.12 24.18 -5.42
CA PHE A 473 -13.50 24.25 -5.93
C PHE A 473 -14.49 23.68 -4.93
N LYS A 474 -15.79 23.93 -5.13
CA LYS A 474 -16.88 23.36 -4.33
C LYS A 474 -17.54 22.20 -5.06
N LEU A 475 -17.65 21.06 -4.39
CA LEU A 475 -18.40 19.89 -4.89
C LEU A 475 -19.91 20.14 -4.77
N GLN A 476 -20.70 19.57 -5.67
CA GLN A 476 -22.16 19.78 -5.77
C GLN A 476 -22.94 18.49 -5.51
N ALA A 477 -24.06 18.55 -4.79
CA ALA A 477 -24.80 17.37 -4.34
C ALA A 477 -25.58 16.61 -5.45
N ASP A 478 -25.57 17.11 -6.69
CA ASP A 478 -26.30 16.62 -7.87
C ASP A 478 -25.39 16.33 -9.09
N ALA A 479 -24.06 16.43 -8.91
CA ALA A 479 -23.08 16.38 -10.00
C ALA A 479 -21.98 15.34 -9.79
N PHE A 480 -22.34 14.09 -9.49
CA PHE A 480 -21.41 13.00 -9.14
C PHE A 480 -20.23 12.86 -10.11
N PHE A 481 -20.50 12.61 -11.39
CA PHE A 481 -19.44 12.44 -12.39
C PHE A 481 -18.55 13.69 -12.53
N ASP A 482 -19.14 14.89 -12.48
CA ASP A 482 -18.40 16.15 -12.56
C ASP A 482 -17.57 16.44 -11.29
N ASN A 483 -18.02 16.00 -10.11
CA ASN A 483 -17.25 16.05 -8.87
C ASN A 483 -16.01 15.14 -8.95
N VAL A 484 -16.21 13.86 -9.30
CA VAL A 484 -15.13 12.86 -9.37
C VAL A 484 -14.09 13.26 -10.42
N LYS A 485 -14.53 13.62 -11.63
CA LYS A 485 -13.65 14.11 -12.71
C LYS A 485 -12.79 15.30 -12.29
N ARG A 486 -13.33 16.26 -11.53
CA ARG A 486 -12.57 17.41 -11.00
C ARG A 486 -11.52 17.01 -9.96
N LEU A 487 -11.79 15.99 -9.15
CA LEU A 487 -10.84 15.46 -8.17
C LEU A 487 -9.72 14.67 -8.86
N MET A 488 -10.04 13.86 -9.87
CA MET A 488 -9.06 13.18 -10.73
C MET A 488 -8.14 14.21 -11.44
N GLN A 489 -8.72 15.25 -12.03
CA GLN A 489 -8.00 16.37 -12.67
C GLN A 489 -7.05 17.09 -11.70
N LEU A 490 -7.51 17.37 -10.48
CA LEU A 490 -6.68 18.00 -9.46
C LEU A 490 -5.50 17.11 -9.03
N SER A 491 -5.71 15.79 -8.99
CA SER A 491 -4.67 14.81 -8.65
C SER A 491 -3.59 14.74 -9.74
N ALA A 492 -3.98 14.53 -11.00
CA ALA A 492 -3.05 14.44 -12.13
C ALA A 492 -2.21 15.72 -12.28
N ALA A 493 -2.85 16.90 -12.27
CA ALA A 493 -2.14 18.17 -12.33
C ALA A 493 -1.23 18.42 -11.11
N LYS A 494 -1.59 17.98 -9.90
CA LYS A 494 -0.70 18.08 -8.73
C LYS A 494 0.54 17.19 -8.90
N ALA A 495 0.38 15.98 -9.44
CA ALA A 495 1.48 15.04 -9.66
C ALA A 495 2.45 15.55 -10.74
N ILE A 496 1.98 15.82 -11.96
CA ILE A 496 2.84 16.27 -13.07
C ILE A 496 3.48 17.63 -12.77
N SER A 497 2.74 18.57 -12.18
CA SER A 497 3.31 19.87 -11.83
C SER A 497 4.29 19.81 -10.65
N SER A 498 4.47 18.69 -9.94
CA SER A 498 5.52 18.58 -8.90
C SER A 498 6.92 18.25 -9.45
N ILE A 499 7.02 17.76 -10.69
CA ILE A 499 8.30 17.40 -11.34
C ILE A 499 9.27 18.60 -11.30
N GLY A 500 10.48 18.37 -10.79
CA GLY A 500 11.52 19.40 -10.63
C GLY A 500 11.28 20.43 -9.51
N LYS A 501 10.19 20.32 -8.74
CA LYS A 501 9.99 21.09 -7.50
C LYS A 501 10.55 20.31 -6.30
N PRO A 502 10.84 20.97 -5.16
CA PRO A 502 11.24 20.29 -3.94
C PRO A 502 10.22 19.25 -3.46
N VAL A 503 10.71 18.18 -2.83
CA VAL A 503 9.86 17.19 -2.15
C VAL A 503 9.19 17.85 -0.94
N ASP A 504 7.89 17.58 -0.76
CA ASP A 504 7.16 18.00 0.43
C ASP A 504 7.50 17.05 1.60
N GLU A 505 8.44 17.46 2.45
CA GLU A 505 8.85 16.67 3.62
C GLU A 505 7.69 16.30 4.55
N GLN A 506 6.61 17.10 4.57
CA GLN A 506 5.43 16.90 5.40
C GLN A 506 4.34 16.03 4.73
N ALA A 507 4.60 15.50 3.53
CA ALA A 507 3.64 14.67 2.82
C ALA A 507 3.42 13.30 3.48
N TRP A 508 2.13 12.97 3.66
CA TRP A 508 1.64 11.65 4.05
C TRP A 508 1.18 10.88 2.80
N GLY A 509 1.56 9.61 2.70
CA GLY A 509 1.13 8.67 1.66
C GLY A 509 -0.13 7.88 2.04
N MET A 510 -0.56 7.98 3.29
CA MET A 510 -1.79 7.36 3.82
C MET A 510 -2.65 8.38 4.55
N TYR A 511 -3.95 8.13 4.58
CA TYR A 511 -4.89 8.98 5.31
C TYR A 511 -4.94 8.58 6.79
N PRO A 512 -5.27 9.51 7.72
CA PRO A 512 -5.41 9.19 9.15
C PRO A 512 -6.37 8.03 9.46
N SER A 513 -7.34 7.76 8.58
CA SER A 513 -8.32 6.68 8.70
C SER A 513 -7.89 5.34 8.06
N THR A 514 -6.69 5.25 7.49
CA THR A 514 -6.15 4.04 6.87
C THR A 514 -5.55 3.11 7.92
N VAL A 515 -6.06 1.87 8.04
CA VAL A 515 -5.51 0.85 8.94
C VAL A 515 -4.30 0.19 8.30
N ASN A 516 -3.14 0.84 8.39
CA ASN A 516 -1.85 0.29 8.00
C ASN A 516 -0.72 1.15 8.62
N ALA A 517 0.53 0.79 8.41
CA ALA A 517 1.70 1.67 8.60
C ALA A 517 2.58 1.65 7.33
N TYR A 518 3.62 2.49 7.26
CA TYR A 518 4.67 2.36 6.25
C TYR A 518 5.98 3.10 6.61
N TYR A 519 7.08 2.62 6.05
CA TYR A 519 8.38 3.27 5.99
C TYR A 519 8.66 3.82 4.58
N ASP A 520 9.12 5.08 4.51
CA ASP A 520 9.54 5.72 3.26
C ASP A 520 11.07 5.88 3.24
N PRO A 521 11.79 5.11 2.40
CA PRO A 521 13.25 5.17 2.32
C PRO A 521 13.77 6.47 1.71
N SER A 522 12.98 7.19 0.93
CA SER A 522 13.37 8.44 0.28
C SER A 522 13.30 9.65 1.22
N ALA A 523 12.48 9.57 2.27
CA ALA A 523 12.38 10.60 3.31
C ALA A 523 12.95 10.17 4.67
N ASN A 524 13.41 8.91 4.80
CA ASN A 524 13.90 8.28 6.03
C ASN A 524 12.90 8.44 7.19
N LYS A 525 11.64 8.05 6.96
CA LYS A 525 10.52 8.26 7.89
C LYS A 525 9.65 7.02 8.08
N MET A 526 9.16 6.82 9.30
CA MET A 526 8.08 5.88 9.64
C MET A 526 6.76 6.63 9.80
N VAL A 527 5.65 6.03 9.39
CA VAL A 527 4.33 6.68 9.39
C VAL A 527 3.25 5.74 9.94
N PHE A 528 2.60 6.19 11.01
CA PHE A 528 1.56 5.47 11.74
C PHE A 528 0.28 6.33 11.81
N PRO A 529 -0.65 6.17 10.85
CA PRO A 529 -1.98 6.77 10.88
C PRO A 529 -2.71 6.53 12.21
N ALA A 530 -3.55 7.49 12.62
CA ALA A 530 -4.40 7.38 13.81
C ALA A 530 -5.18 6.07 13.86
N ALA A 531 -5.62 5.59 12.68
CA ALA A 531 -6.37 4.35 12.52
C ALA A 531 -5.66 3.06 12.95
N ILE A 532 -4.31 2.95 12.94
CA ILE A 532 -3.64 1.74 13.46
C ILE A 532 -3.33 1.83 14.96
N LEU A 533 -3.51 3.01 15.57
CA LEU A 533 -3.19 3.30 16.97
C LEU A 533 -4.42 3.10 17.88
N GLN A 534 -5.13 1.98 17.69
CA GLN A 534 -6.34 1.61 18.43
C GLN A 534 -6.50 0.08 18.57
N PRO A 535 -7.45 -0.43 19.38
CA PRO A 535 -7.69 -1.87 19.52
C PRO A 535 -8.02 -2.56 18.18
N PRO A 536 -7.46 -3.74 17.88
CA PRO A 536 -6.72 -4.61 18.79
C PRO A 536 -5.20 -4.38 18.81
N PHE A 537 -4.64 -3.53 17.94
CA PHE A 537 -3.18 -3.28 17.86
C PHE A 537 -2.63 -2.52 19.08
N TYR A 538 -3.40 -1.59 19.63
CA TYR A 538 -2.92 -0.68 20.68
C TYR A 538 -4.03 -0.24 21.65
N SER A 539 -3.68 -0.17 22.95
CA SER A 539 -4.44 0.62 23.91
C SER A 539 -3.51 1.11 25.03
N ALA A 540 -3.30 2.43 25.10
CA ALA A 540 -2.49 3.06 26.16
C ALA A 540 -3.11 2.93 27.56
N GLU A 541 -4.44 2.69 27.64
CA GLU A 541 -5.21 2.66 28.89
C GLU A 541 -5.58 1.23 29.31
N HIS A 542 -5.97 0.38 28.35
CA HIS A 542 -6.65 -0.90 28.65
C HIS A 542 -5.81 -2.16 28.37
N TYR A 543 -4.58 -2.06 27.84
CA TYR A 543 -3.76 -3.23 27.48
C TYR A 543 -2.47 -3.34 28.33
N PRO A 544 -2.12 -4.55 28.80
CA PRO A 544 -0.81 -4.83 29.37
C PRO A 544 0.34 -4.37 28.46
N ALA A 545 1.42 -3.87 29.06
CA ALA A 545 2.59 -3.41 28.30
C ALA A 545 3.15 -4.50 27.35
N ALA A 546 3.20 -5.76 27.79
CA ALA A 546 3.59 -6.90 26.95
C ALA A 546 2.78 -6.99 25.64
N ALA A 547 1.47 -6.72 25.69
CA ALA A 547 0.61 -6.73 24.52
C ALA A 547 0.87 -5.52 23.60
N ASN A 548 0.97 -4.31 24.16
CA ASN A 548 1.27 -3.10 23.38
C ASN A 548 2.64 -3.20 22.67
N PHE A 549 3.66 -3.78 23.32
CA PHE A 549 4.94 -4.07 22.65
C PHE A 549 4.80 -5.19 21.61
N ALA A 550 4.12 -6.30 21.92
CA ALA A 550 3.95 -7.42 20.99
C ALA A 550 3.17 -7.09 19.70
N ARG A 551 2.28 -6.11 19.77
CA ARG A 551 1.34 -5.71 18.72
C ARG A 551 1.85 -4.49 17.95
N ILE A 552 1.36 -3.29 18.28
CA ILE A 552 1.83 -2.06 17.63
C ILE A 552 3.34 -1.83 17.78
N GLY A 553 3.98 -2.29 18.86
CA GLY A 553 5.44 -2.24 19.02
C GLY A 553 6.19 -3.14 18.02
N MET A 554 5.62 -4.29 17.64
CA MET A 554 6.16 -5.13 16.55
C MET A 554 5.98 -4.44 15.20
N VAL A 555 4.83 -3.80 14.95
CA VAL A 555 4.60 -2.98 13.74
C VAL A 555 5.61 -1.82 13.68
N MET A 556 5.84 -1.11 14.79
CA MET A 556 6.88 -0.08 14.88
C MET A 556 8.28 -0.63 14.60
N GLY A 557 8.60 -1.83 15.10
CA GLY A 557 9.87 -2.51 14.80
C GLY A 557 9.98 -2.99 13.36
N HIS A 558 8.86 -3.35 12.72
CA HIS A 558 8.75 -3.75 11.31
C HIS A 558 9.06 -2.55 10.41
N GLU A 559 8.39 -1.42 10.61
CA GLU A 559 8.68 -0.18 9.88
C GLU A 559 10.12 0.31 10.09
N LEU A 560 10.66 0.17 11.31
CA LEU A 560 12.05 0.55 11.57
C LEU A 560 13.04 -0.39 10.85
N SER A 561 12.68 -1.67 10.73
CA SER A 561 13.49 -2.69 10.05
C SER A 561 13.53 -2.48 8.53
N HIS A 562 12.49 -1.92 7.90
CA HIS A 562 12.55 -1.48 6.50
C HIS A 562 13.66 -0.47 6.24
N GLY A 563 14.09 0.32 7.24
CA GLY A 563 15.27 1.16 7.13
C GLY A 563 16.58 0.40 6.83
N PHE A 564 16.60 -0.92 7.04
CA PHE A 564 17.79 -1.77 7.02
C PHE A 564 17.59 -3.12 6.28
N ASP A 565 16.48 -3.29 5.55
CA ASP A 565 16.17 -4.50 4.78
C ASP A 565 16.95 -4.61 3.44
N ASP A 566 16.57 -5.56 2.56
CA ASP A 566 17.23 -5.77 1.26
C ASP A 566 17.23 -4.52 0.35
N GLN A 567 16.21 -3.66 0.47
CA GLN A 567 16.03 -2.43 -0.28
C GLN A 567 16.48 -1.19 0.51
N GLY A 568 15.94 -0.97 1.70
CA GLY A 568 16.10 0.26 2.47
C GLY A 568 17.52 0.49 2.98
N ARG A 569 18.30 -0.58 3.21
CA ARG A 569 19.75 -0.46 3.53
C ARG A 569 20.55 0.29 2.47
N ASN A 570 20.07 0.36 1.23
CA ASN A 570 20.77 1.03 0.13
C ASN A 570 20.55 2.55 0.13
N TYR A 571 19.67 3.08 0.98
CA TYR A 571 19.42 4.52 1.13
C TYR A 571 20.14 5.06 2.37
N ASP A 572 20.83 6.19 2.25
CA ASP A 572 21.48 6.88 3.37
C ASP A 572 20.47 7.59 4.28
N GLY A 573 20.90 8.10 5.44
CA GLY A 573 20.02 8.78 6.41
C GLY A 573 19.42 10.12 5.96
N ASN A 574 19.60 10.53 4.71
CA ASN A 574 18.86 11.64 4.09
C ASN A 574 17.93 11.13 2.97
N GLY A 575 17.85 9.81 2.77
CA GLY A 575 17.04 9.15 1.75
C GLY A 575 17.68 9.02 0.36
N ALA A 576 19.01 9.20 0.24
CA ALA A 576 19.70 9.07 -1.05
C ALA A 576 20.27 7.65 -1.25
N LEU A 577 19.98 7.04 -2.39
CA LEU A 577 20.45 5.72 -2.82
C LEU A 577 21.98 5.70 -3.02
N ARG A 578 22.69 5.16 -2.02
CA ARG A 578 24.16 5.17 -1.90
C ARG A 578 24.64 3.95 -1.13
N SER A 579 25.74 3.32 -1.55
CA SER A 579 26.37 2.28 -0.74
C SER A 579 27.14 2.90 0.42
N TRP A 580 26.69 2.63 1.66
CA TRP A 580 27.32 3.07 2.91
C TRP A 580 27.74 1.91 3.84
N TRP A 581 27.57 0.66 3.40
CA TRP A 581 28.01 -0.55 4.08
C TRP A 581 29.37 -0.99 3.52
N THR A 582 30.22 -1.62 4.33
CA THR A 582 31.45 -2.22 3.77
C THR A 582 31.11 -3.46 2.90
N PRO A 583 32.01 -3.87 1.98
CA PRO A 583 31.79 -5.05 1.16
C PRO A 583 31.64 -6.35 1.97
N SER A 584 32.36 -6.47 3.09
CA SER A 584 32.28 -7.63 4.00
C SER A 584 30.93 -7.72 4.69
N VAL A 585 30.44 -6.60 5.26
CA VAL A 585 29.14 -6.58 5.95
C VAL A 585 28.00 -6.77 4.94
N SER A 586 28.11 -6.18 3.74
CA SER A 586 27.15 -6.41 2.64
C SER A 586 27.10 -7.87 2.20
N ALA A 587 28.24 -8.55 2.09
CA ALA A 587 28.28 -9.96 1.67
C ALA A 587 27.67 -10.90 2.72
N GLU A 588 27.95 -10.69 4.00
CA GLU A 588 27.37 -11.49 5.08
C GLU A 588 25.86 -11.21 5.25
N PHE A 589 25.42 -9.96 5.06
CA PHE A 589 23.99 -9.62 5.03
C PHE A 589 23.26 -10.34 3.90
N THR A 590 23.76 -10.26 2.66
CA THR A 590 23.17 -10.99 1.51
C THR A 590 23.11 -12.49 1.75
N LYS A 591 24.12 -13.06 2.44
CA LYS A 591 24.13 -14.47 2.85
C LYS A 591 23.06 -14.78 3.92
N LYS A 592 22.83 -13.88 4.89
CA LYS A 592 21.78 -13.99 5.90
C LYS A 592 20.36 -13.83 5.30
N THR A 593 20.13 -12.82 4.46
CA THR A 593 18.83 -12.62 3.79
C THR A 593 18.49 -13.73 2.80
N GLN A 594 19.49 -14.24 2.06
CA GLN A 594 19.29 -15.39 1.17
C GLN A 594 18.89 -16.68 1.93
N CYS A 595 19.26 -16.80 3.22
CA CYS A 595 18.75 -17.85 4.10
C CYS A 595 17.23 -17.71 4.30
N LEU A 596 16.74 -16.53 4.70
CA LEU A 596 15.29 -16.28 4.83
C LEU A 596 14.56 -16.52 3.51
N ALA A 597 15.07 -15.97 2.39
CA ALA A 597 14.45 -16.17 1.09
C ALA A 597 14.36 -17.66 0.69
N ALA A 598 15.38 -18.46 0.99
CA ALA A 598 15.35 -19.90 0.75
C ALA A 598 14.40 -20.64 1.71
N GLN A 599 14.38 -20.27 3.00
CA GLN A 599 13.50 -20.83 4.03
C GLN A 599 12.03 -20.60 3.68
N TYR A 600 11.64 -19.34 3.44
CA TYR A 600 10.26 -18.97 3.10
C TYR A 600 9.82 -19.57 1.76
N SER A 601 10.73 -19.77 0.81
CA SER A 601 10.41 -20.46 -0.46
C SER A 601 9.99 -21.93 -0.29
N THR A 602 10.18 -22.54 0.90
CA THR A 602 9.66 -23.88 1.23
C THR A 602 8.25 -23.87 1.82
N PHE A 603 7.74 -22.71 2.25
CA PHE A 603 6.49 -22.62 3.00
C PHE A 603 5.26 -22.76 2.08
N PRO A 604 4.35 -23.72 2.32
CA PRO A 604 3.17 -23.90 1.50
C PRO A 604 2.12 -22.82 1.75
N VAL A 605 1.51 -22.32 0.68
CA VAL A 605 0.25 -21.58 0.71
C VAL A 605 -0.88 -22.60 0.54
N VAL A 606 -1.82 -22.64 1.47
CA VAL A 606 -2.90 -23.64 1.51
C VAL A 606 -4.27 -23.01 1.32
N SER A 607 -5.16 -23.74 0.65
CA SER A 607 -6.58 -23.43 0.53
C SER A 607 -7.27 -23.54 1.89
N ALA A 608 -8.04 -22.52 2.27
CA ALA A 608 -8.81 -22.50 3.51
C ALA A 608 -10.10 -23.35 3.46
N GLU A 609 -10.53 -23.79 2.27
CA GLU A 609 -11.78 -24.55 2.06
C GLU A 609 -11.59 -26.06 2.24
N ASP A 610 -10.47 -26.60 1.75
CA ASP A 610 -10.21 -28.05 1.64
C ASP A 610 -8.76 -28.45 2.02
N GLY A 611 -7.90 -27.49 2.36
CA GLY A 611 -6.54 -27.72 2.84
C GLY A 611 -5.51 -28.10 1.78
N HIS A 612 -5.84 -28.08 0.47
CA HIS A 612 -4.85 -28.40 -0.56
C HIS A 612 -3.79 -27.29 -0.72
N VAL A 613 -2.59 -27.64 -1.18
CA VAL A 613 -1.50 -26.69 -1.42
C VAL A 613 -1.70 -25.99 -2.77
N LEU A 614 -1.88 -24.66 -2.75
CA LEU A 614 -2.00 -23.79 -3.92
C LEU A 614 -0.62 -23.54 -4.57
N GLY A 615 0.43 -23.50 -3.75
CA GLY A 615 1.82 -23.33 -4.16
C GLY A 615 2.72 -23.11 -2.93
N THR A 616 3.92 -22.55 -3.13
CA THR A 616 4.73 -22.02 -2.02
C THR A 616 4.80 -20.49 -2.06
N VAL A 617 5.16 -19.90 -0.92
CA VAL A 617 5.50 -18.47 -0.81
C VAL A 617 6.71 -18.17 -1.71
N ASN A 618 6.70 -17.03 -2.40
CA ASN A 618 7.87 -16.57 -3.15
C ASN A 618 8.81 -15.81 -2.21
N GLY A 619 9.80 -16.49 -1.64
CA GLY A 619 10.73 -15.92 -0.65
C GLY A 619 11.62 -14.78 -1.17
N ASN A 620 11.74 -14.60 -2.49
CA ASN A 620 12.43 -13.45 -3.10
C ASN A 620 11.49 -12.24 -3.27
N LEU A 621 10.22 -12.47 -3.61
CA LEU A 621 9.20 -11.41 -3.67
C LEU A 621 8.92 -10.83 -2.27
N THR A 622 8.90 -11.72 -1.27
CA THR A 622 8.50 -11.41 0.10
C THR A 622 9.65 -10.98 1.02
N LEU A 623 10.83 -10.73 0.47
CA LEU A 623 12.07 -10.66 1.26
C LEU A 623 12.10 -9.51 2.28
N SER A 624 11.71 -8.28 1.92
CA SER A 624 11.67 -7.15 2.86
C SER A 624 10.74 -7.43 4.02
N GLU A 625 9.53 -7.93 3.72
CA GLU A 625 8.50 -8.19 4.73
C GLU A 625 8.94 -9.29 5.69
N ASN A 626 9.59 -10.34 5.18
CA ASN A 626 10.17 -11.39 6.00
C ASN A 626 11.34 -10.87 6.86
N ILE A 627 12.19 -9.98 6.34
CA ILE A 627 13.27 -9.33 7.12
C ILE A 627 12.67 -8.43 8.21
N ALA A 628 11.65 -7.64 7.87
CA ALA A 628 11.01 -6.69 8.75
C ALA A 628 10.15 -7.37 9.81
N ASP A 629 9.52 -8.51 9.52
CA ASP A 629 8.85 -9.36 10.52
C ASP A 629 9.85 -9.99 11.50
N ASN A 630 10.96 -10.54 11.00
CA ASN A 630 12.03 -11.11 11.84
C ASN A 630 12.72 -10.04 12.71
N GLY A 631 12.94 -8.83 12.17
CA GLY A 631 13.48 -7.70 12.90
C GLY A 631 12.49 -7.14 13.91
N GLY A 632 11.26 -6.86 13.49
CA GLY A 632 10.23 -6.19 14.30
C GLY A 632 9.87 -6.94 15.56
N ILE A 633 9.67 -8.27 15.49
CA ILE A 633 9.34 -9.06 16.69
C ILE A 633 10.49 -9.11 17.71
N ARG A 634 11.75 -9.16 17.24
CA ARG A 634 12.94 -9.11 18.11
C ARG A 634 13.12 -7.72 18.71
N LEU A 635 12.96 -6.66 17.91
CA LEU A 635 13.04 -5.28 18.40
C LEU A 635 12.00 -5.00 19.48
N ALA A 636 10.77 -5.42 19.27
CA ALA A 636 9.67 -5.31 20.23
C ALA A 636 9.92 -6.07 21.53
N TYR A 637 10.41 -7.32 21.45
CA TYR A 637 10.72 -8.13 22.63
C TYR A 637 11.89 -7.53 23.42
N GLU A 638 13.02 -7.23 22.78
CA GLU A 638 14.18 -6.63 23.47
C GLU A 638 13.84 -5.25 24.07
N ALA A 639 12.98 -4.45 23.40
CA ALA A 639 12.44 -3.20 23.94
C ALA A 639 11.56 -3.44 25.17
N TYR A 640 10.64 -4.41 25.11
CA TYR A 640 9.80 -4.79 26.25
C TYR A 640 10.64 -5.18 27.47
N HIS A 641 11.64 -6.04 27.30
CA HIS A 641 12.51 -6.43 28.39
C HIS A 641 13.39 -5.28 28.89
N LEU A 642 13.86 -4.37 28.03
CA LEU A 642 14.56 -3.16 28.46
C LEU A 642 13.63 -2.28 29.32
N TRP A 643 12.44 -1.96 28.82
CA TRP A 643 11.41 -1.17 29.48
C TRP A 643 10.97 -1.78 30.82
N LYS A 644 10.77 -3.10 30.90
CA LYS A 644 10.40 -3.79 32.15
C LYS A 644 11.52 -3.67 33.19
N ARG A 645 12.78 -3.84 32.78
CA ARG A 645 13.96 -3.70 33.67
C ARG A 645 14.14 -2.28 34.20
N THR A 646 13.94 -1.25 33.37
CA THR A 646 14.10 0.16 33.77
C THR A 646 12.90 0.68 34.58
N SER A 647 11.67 0.32 34.19
CA SER A 647 10.44 0.76 34.87
C SER A 647 10.26 0.13 36.25
N ALA A 648 10.69 -1.14 36.44
CA ALA A 648 10.71 -1.77 37.77
C ALA A 648 11.76 -1.16 38.72
N HIS A 649 12.78 -0.49 38.20
CA HIS A 649 13.89 0.10 38.97
C HIS A 649 14.14 1.56 38.56
N PRO A 650 13.22 2.50 38.87
CA PRO A 650 13.37 3.90 38.53
C PRO A 650 14.70 4.45 39.09
N PRO A 651 15.43 5.28 38.31
CA PRO A 651 16.79 5.69 38.65
C PRO A 651 16.82 6.41 40.00
N THR A 652 17.60 5.86 40.93
CA THR A 652 17.70 6.38 42.30
C THR A 652 18.45 7.72 42.29
N VAL A 653 17.70 8.82 42.20
CA VAL A 653 18.22 10.18 42.34
C VAL A 653 19.03 10.25 43.64
N PRO A 654 20.36 10.53 43.58
CA PRO A 654 21.18 10.58 44.78
C PRO A 654 20.65 11.67 45.70
N SER A 655 20.22 11.29 46.91
CA SER A 655 19.65 12.23 47.88
C SER A 655 20.65 13.35 48.17
N SER A 656 20.36 14.55 47.65
CA SER A 656 21.19 15.72 47.86
C SER A 656 21.14 16.07 49.34
N ARG A 657 22.24 15.82 50.06
CA ARG A 657 22.33 16.11 51.50
C ARG A 657 22.11 17.61 51.73
N VAL A 658 20.94 17.94 52.28
CA VAL A 658 20.64 19.28 52.81
C VAL A 658 21.52 19.51 54.04
N LEU A 659 22.74 20.01 53.81
CA LEU A 659 23.61 20.48 54.86
C LEU A 659 23.07 21.81 55.38
N SER A 660 22.43 21.76 56.55
CA SER A 660 22.05 22.96 57.30
C SER A 660 23.28 23.81 57.58
N GLY A 661 23.21 25.09 57.23
CA GLY A 661 24.41 25.91 57.03
C GLY A 661 25.15 26.35 58.29
N THR A 662 26.39 26.80 58.07
CA THR A 662 27.15 27.68 58.98
C THR A 662 28.02 28.59 58.11
N VAL A 663 28.08 29.88 58.43
CA VAL A 663 28.68 30.92 57.56
C VAL A 663 30.06 31.32 58.07
N ILE A 664 31.12 31.16 57.26
CA ILE A 664 32.41 31.83 57.48
C ILE A 664 33.12 32.17 56.13
N SER A 665 33.49 33.46 56.00
CA SER A 665 34.54 34.12 55.17
C SER A 665 34.98 33.65 53.76
N GLU A 666 35.34 34.66 52.97
CA GLU A 666 36.03 34.63 51.67
C GLU A 666 37.46 34.05 51.71
N ALA A 667 37.91 33.44 50.60
CA ALA A 667 39.29 33.46 50.09
C ALA A 667 39.32 32.98 48.62
N ALA A 668 40.42 33.20 47.89
CA ALA A 668 40.54 32.93 46.45
C ALA A 668 41.80 32.09 46.08
N VAL A 669 42.04 31.92 44.77
CA VAL A 669 43.32 31.56 44.08
C VAL A 669 43.53 30.08 43.68
N ALA A 670 44.23 29.93 42.54
CA ALA A 670 44.96 28.78 41.98
C ALA A 670 44.24 27.75 41.07
N LEU A 671 44.61 27.81 39.78
CA LEU A 671 44.78 26.64 38.89
C LEU A 671 46.24 26.14 39.00
N PRO A 672 46.48 24.83 38.81
CA PRO A 672 47.61 24.30 38.03
C PRO A 672 47.11 23.78 36.66
N LEU A 673 47.83 23.75 35.52
CA LEU A 673 49.27 23.72 35.19
C LEU A 673 49.97 22.40 35.61
N ASP A 674 50.71 21.68 34.77
CA ASP A 674 51.02 21.85 33.33
C ASP A 674 51.55 20.51 32.72
N GLU A 675 52.31 20.58 31.60
CA GLU A 675 53.12 19.53 30.92
C GLU A 675 52.32 18.66 29.89
N HIS A 676 52.54 18.67 28.56
CA HIS A 676 53.72 18.81 27.67
C HIS A 676 54.77 17.67 27.81
N SER A 677 55.49 17.20 26.76
CA SER A 677 55.87 17.77 25.44
C SER A 677 55.91 16.71 24.32
N GLU A 678 55.36 16.94 23.12
CA GLU A 678 56.03 17.44 21.88
C GLU A 678 57.24 16.68 21.28
N GLN A 679 57.17 16.41 19.96
CA GLN A 679 58.10 16.82 18.85
C GLN A 679 57.68 16.05 17.56
N GLY A 680 57.76 16.54 16.32
CA GLY A 680 58.10 17.82 15.64
C GLY A 680 58.02 17.58 14.11
N SER A 681 58.02 18.52 13.16
CA SER A 681 58.32 19.96 13.16
C SER A 681 57.80 20.69 11.88
N ARG A 682 57.42 21.98 12.00
CA ARG A 682 57.81 23.17 11.14
C ARG A 682 57.53 23.19 9.61
N VAL A 683 57.25 24.31 8.91
CA VAL A 683 56.97 25.77 9.15
C VAL A 683 56.38 26.34 7.79
N SER A 684 55.93 27.58 7.46
CA SER A 684 55.81 28.97 8.00
C SER A 684 54.90 29.82 7.06
N TYR A 685 54.48 31.08 7.30
CA TYR A 685 53.89 31.81 8.45
C TYR A 685 53.71 33.33 8.12
N HIS A 686 52.50 33.86 7.81
CA HIS A 686 52.17 35.33 7.86
C HIS A 686 50.64 35.57 7.75
N HIS A 687 49.95 36.16 8.76
CA HIS A 687 49.75 37.61 9.05
C HIS A 687 48.62 38.28 8.21
N ARG A 688 47.66 39.05 8.75
CA ARG A 688 47.34 39.50 10.14
C ARG A 688 45.86 39.92 10.28
N ASP A 689 45.33 39.85 11.52
CA ASP A 689 44.40 40.72 12.32
C ASP A 689 43.43 41.71 11.61
N VAL A 690 42.29 42.20 12.16
CA VAL A 690 41.84 42.51 13.56
C VAL A 690 40.30 42.32 13.68
N LYS A 691 39.74 42.22 14.91
CA LYS A 691 38.29 42.14 15.22
C LYS A 691 37.92 43.05 16.42
N LYS A 692 36.70 43.63 16.49
CA LYS A 692 35.93 44.06 17.70
C LYS A 692 34.51 44.58 17.32
N ASP A 693 33.41 44.16 17.96
CA ASP A 693 32.70 44.71 19.17
C ASP A 693 32.02 46.09 18.93
N THR A 694 30.83 46.49 19.41
CA THR A 694 29.66 45.94 20.19
C THR A 694 28.52 47.01 20.13
N GLY A 695 27.24 46.81 20.50
CA GLY A 695 26.46 45.63 20.93
C GLY A 695 25.15 45.97 21.69
N ASP A 696 24.13 45.10 21.56
CA ASP A 696 22.97 44.82 22.45
C ASP A 696 21.74 45.78 22.66
N ARG A 697 20.53 45.20 22.48
CA ARG A 697 19.28 45.26 23.31
C ARG A 697 18.53 46.58 23.72
N LEU A 698 17.21 46.70 23.38
CA LEU A 698 16.03 46.35 24.24
C LEU A 698 14.64 46.99 23.88
N THR A 699 13.56 46.25 24.24
CA THR A 699 12.17 46.68 24.56
C THR A 699 11.17 47.12 23.48
N SER A 700 9.88 47.01 23.84
CA SER A 700 8.67 47.21 23.03
C SER A 700 7.52 47.79 23.87
N LYS A 701 6.50 48.44 23.24
CA LYS A 701 5.06 48.23 23.57
C LYS A 701 4.04 49.05 22.75
N HIS A 702 3.06 48.31 22.20
CA HIS A 702 1.60 48.52 22.28
C HIS A 702 0.86 49.73 21.65
N ARG A 703 -0.29 49.37 21.04
CA ARG A 703 -1.61 50.04 21.05
C ARG A 703 -1.79 51.34 20.22
N LYS A 704 -2.99 51.61 19.65
CA LYS A 704 -4.18 50.80 19.25
C LYS A 704 -5.15 51.73 18.49
N ASP A 705 -6.24 51.16 17.96
CA ASP A 705 -7.53 51.84 17.68
C ASP A 705 -7.54 52.85 16.50
N LEU A 706 -8.64 53.10 15.77
CA LEU A 706 -9.81 52.31 15.32
C LEU A 706 -10.60 53.20 14.31
N VAL A 707 -11.87 52.85 14.02
CA VAL A 707 -12.92 53.75 13.46
C VAL A 707 -12.99 53.91 11.93
N ASP A 708 -13.74 52.96 11.33
CA ASP A 708 -14.91 53.19 10.46
C ASP A 708 -14.82 53.86 9.06
N ARG A 709 -15.34 53.10 8.08
CA ARG A 709 -16.40 53.49 7.09
C ARG A 709 -15.99 54.46 5.95
N LYS A 710 -16.64 54.46 4.78
CA LYS A 710 -17.78 53.67 4.22
C LYS A 710 -17.71 53.70 2.68
N GLU A 711 -18.51 52.83 2.04
CA GLU A 711 -19.20 52.99 0.73
C GLU A 711 -18.51 53.79 -0.42
N GLY A 712 -18.32 53.25 -1.64
CA GLY A 712 -18.56 51.89 -2.16
C GLY A 712 -19.01 51.90 -3.63
N SER A 713 -19.50 50.74 -4.10
CA SER A 713 -20.46 50.60 -5.23
C SER A 713 -19.98 50.84 -6.68
N LYS A 714 -19.77 49.73 -7.42
CA LYS A 714 -20.19 49.54 -8.85
C LYS A 714 -19.36 50.30 -9.93
N THR A 715 -19.26 49.85 -11.19
CA THR A 715 -19.80 48.65 -11.89
C THR A 715 -18.91 48.28 -13.10
N ASP A 716 -19.02 47.03 -13.56
CA ASP A 716 -18.92 46.51 -14.94
C ASP A 716 -17.68 46.78 -15.84
N HIS A 717 -17.08 45.65 -16.23
CA HIS A 717 -16.62 45.19 -17.56
C HIS A 717 -16.77 46.10 -18.82
N PRO A 718 -16.07 45.75 -19.94
CA PRO A 718 -14.73 45.14 -20.07
C PRO A 718 -13.87 45.85 -21.17
N GLY A 719 -12.59 45.46 -21.32
CA GLY A 719 -11.73 45.99 -22.41
C GLY A 719 -10.54 45.07 -22.72
N ASN A 720 -10.26 44.85 -24.01
CA ASN A 720 -9.28 43.89 -24.51
C ASN A 720 -8.05 44.58 -25.16
N SER A 721 -7.02 43.78 -25.44
CA SER A 721 -6.04 43.90 -26.54
C SER A 721 -5.08 45.11 -26.60
N SER A 722 -3.81 44.80 -26.29
CA SER A 722 -2.62 44.94 -27.16
C SER A 722 -2.01 46.30 -27.53
N ASP A 723 -0.68 46.30 -27.48
CA ASP A 723 0.31 47.02 -28.30
C ASP A 723 0.43 48.56 -28.22
N TYR A 724 1.62 49.00 -27.79
CA TYR A 724 2.45 49.96 -28.53
C TYR A 724 3.92 49.82 -28.13
N ALA A 725 4.83 49.93 -29.09
CA ALA A 725 6.28 50.00 -28.87
C ALA A 725 6.81 51.44 -28.99
N ASN A 726 8.03 51.71 -28.50
CA ASN A 726 9.06 52.51 -29.20
C ASN A 726 10.40 52.58 -28.42
N ASP A 727 11.46 52.91 -29.15
CA ASP A 727 12.88 52.99 -28.74
C ASP A 727 13.23 54.15 -27.78
N VAL A 728 14.52 54.29 -27.42
CA VAL A 728 15.40 55.41 -27.90
C VAL A 728 16.77 55.51 -27.16
N ASN A 729 17.84 55.79 -27.94
CA ASN A 729 19.19 56.37 -27.62
C ASN A 729 20.29 55.57 -26.88
N GLY A 730 21.56 55.86 -27.29
CA GLY A 730 22.80 55.57 -26.54
C GLY A 730 24.11 55.58 -27.35
N ASP A 731 24.64 56.76 -27.73
CA ASP A 731 25.93 56.91 -28.44
C ASP A 731 27.18 56.76 -27.56
N SER A 732 28.31 56.28 -28.13
CA SER A 732 29.55 57.08 -28.36
C SER A 732 30.84 56.24 -28.59
N ASP A 733 31.67 56.66 -29.57
CA ASP A 733 33.16 56.79 -29.59
C ASP A 733 34.12 55.77 -28.90
N GLN A 734 35.34 55.45 -29.40
CA GLN A 734 36.05 55.71 -30.67
C GLN A 734 37.28 54.75 -30.84
N GLN A 735 37.85 54.74 -32.06
CA GLN A 735 39.27 54.52 -32.51
C GLN A 735 40.39 54.06 -31.52
N GLU A 736 41.47 53.34 -31.91
CA GLU A 736 42.12 53.17 -33.23
C GLU A 736 43.15 52.00 -33.37
N HIS A 737 43.54 51.69 -34.62
CA HIS A 737 44.91 51.30 -35.11
C HIS A 737 45.53 49.86 -35.04
N ARG A 738 45.92 49.36 -36.25
CA ARG A 738 47.17 48.59 -36.63
C ARG A 738 47.36 47.10 -36.21
N LYS A 739 48.07 46.21 -36.96
CA LYS A 739 48.46 46.09 -38.42
C LYS A 739 49.19 44.74 -38.71
N HIS A 740 49.21 44.26 -39.98
CA HIS A 740 50.04 43.16 -40.59
C HIS A 740 49.69 41.69 -40.21
N VAL A 741 49.42 40.73 -41.14
CA VAL A 741 50.21 40.03 -42.22
C VAL A 741 51.06 38.87 -41.63
N THR A 742 50.97 37.59 -42.05
CA THR A 742 51.04 36.90 -43.38
C THR A 742 49.86 35.92 -43.67
N GLU A 743 49.40 35.66 -44.91
CA GLU A 743 49.88 34.69 -45.97
C GLU A 743 50.11 33.24 -45.49
N GLY A 744 49.67 32.16 -46.17
CA GLY A 744 48.88 31.93 -47.41
C GLY A 744 48.17 30.55 -47.35
N GLU A 745 47.56 29.90 -48.36
CA GLU A 745 47.35 30.09 -49.82
C GLU A 745 45.99 29.40 -50.22
N ARG A 746 45.15 29.96 -51.12
CA ARG A 746 44.88 29.58 -52.55
C ARG A 746 44.47 28.12 -52.84
N HIS A 747 43.58 27.78 -53.80
CA HIS A 747 42.72 28.52 -54.75
C HIS A 747 41.48 27.64 -55.13
N GLU A 748 40.37 28.29 -55.51
CA GLU A 748 39.33 27.93 -56.54
C GLU A 748 38.76 26.49 -56.73
N GLY A 749 37.50 26.30 -57.18
CA GLY A 749 36.40 27.27 -57.34
C GLY A 749 35.38 26.93 -58.47
N HIS A 750 34.09 27.28 -58.24
CA HIS A 750 33.02 27.51 -59.25
C HIS A 750 32.45 26.29 -60.04
N LYS A 751 31.21 26.27 -60.58
CA LYS A 751 29.90 26.93 -60.28
C LYS A 751 28.77 26.27 -61.11
N ILE A 752 27.53 26.21 -60.57
CA ILE A 752 26.18 26.34 -61.23
C ILE A 752 25.83 25.45 -62.46
N GLY A 753 24.60 24.86 -62.55
CA GLY A 753 24.19 24.16 -63.79
C GLY A 753 22.72 23.73 -64.06
N ASN A 754 21.73 24.04 -63.21
CA ASN A 754 20.28 23.77 -63.33
C ASN A 754 19.64 23.46 -64.74
N ARG A 755 19.05 22.26 -64.96
CA ARG A 755 17.60 22.01 -65.30
C ARG A 755 17.23 20.57 -65.80
N LYS A 756 15.95 20.22 -65.63
CA LYS A 756 15.18 19.05 -66.19
C LYS A 756 14.58 19.39 -67.60
N PRO A 757 13.74 18.57 -68.31
CA PRO A 757 13.11 17.27 -67.98
C PRO A 757 12.97 16.19 -69.13
N ASP A 758 12.23 15.11 -68.81
CA ASP A 758 11.23 14.38 -69.64
C ASP A 758 11.41 12.93 -70.20
N HIS A 759 10.37 12.11 -69.86
CA HIS A 759 9.68 10.98 -70.53
C HIS A 759 10.37 9.85 -71.33
N HIS A 760 10.22 8.59 -70.87
CA HIS A 760 9.29 7.51 -71.33
C HIS A 760 9.44 6.29 -70.36
N GLU A 761 8.45 5.46 -69.99
CA GLU A 761 7.57 4.54 -70.75
C GLU A 761 8.31 3.41 -71.51
N GLU A 762 7.90 2.13 -71.53
CA GLU A 762 6.60 1.49 -71.22
C GLU A 762 6.74 -0.05 -70.96
N LYS A 763 5.76 -0.69 -70.26
CA LYS A 763 5.29 -2.12 -70.42
C LYS A 763 6.26 -3.32 -70.14
N LYS A 764 5.85 -4.57 -69.81
CA LYS A 764 4.62 -5.24 -69.28
C LYS A 764 4.85 -6.76 -68.98
N HIS A 765 3.97 -7.40 -68.18
CA HIS A 765 3.63 -8.87 -68.13
C HIS A 765 4.73 -9.88 -67.67
N HIS A 766 4.47 -11.09 -67.09
CA HIS A 766 3.33 -11.66 -66.34
C HIS A 766 3.67 -12.99 -65.60
N HIS A 767 2.85 -13.34 -64.58
CA HIS A 767 2.41 -14.70 -64.16
C HIS A 767 3.31 -15.69 -63.34
N ASN A 768 2.73 -16.13 -62.20
CA ASN A 768 2.61 -17.49 -61.59
C ASN A 768 3.82 -18.48 -61.47
N GLY A 769 3.88 -19.24 -60.36
CA GLY A 769 4.80 -20.39 -60.25
C GLY A 769 4.91 -21.20 -58.94
N ASN A 770 3.81 -21.41 -58.19
CA ASN A 770 3.70 -22.14 -56.90
C ASN A 770 4.59 -23.40 -56.64
N SER A 771 4.96 -23.61 -55.37
CA SER A 771 5.32 -24.88 -54.67
C SER A 771 6.70 -25.56 -54.89
N GLY A 772 7.21 -26.23 -53.84
CA GLY A 772 8.37 -27.14 -53.92
C GLY A 772 9.14 -27.37 -52.60
N VAL A 773 8.87 -28.47 -51.88
CA VAL A 773 9.56 -28.85 -50.62
C VAL A 773 10.53 -30.03 -50.84
N ARG A 774 11.79 -29.94 -50.37
CA ARG A 774 12.53 -31.06 -49.68
C ARG A 774 13.95 -30.71 -49.19
N ARG A 775 14.49 -31.59 -48.33
CA ARG A 775 15.78 -31.48 -47.60
C ARG A 775 16.93 -32.24 -48.29
N SER A 776 18.16 -31.71 -48.22
CA SER A 776 19.44 -32.44 -47.99
C SER A 776 20.59 -31.42 -47.93
N LYS A 777 21.29 -31.17 -46.82
CA LYS A 777 22.27 -31.98 -46.05
C LYS A 777 23.72 -31.98 -46.57
N ASP A 778 24.60 -31.53 -45.66
CA ASP A 778 25.99 -31.94 -45.41
C ASP A 778 27.06 -31.82 -46.52
N HIS A 779 27.99 -30.85 -46.35
CA HIS A 779 29.46 -30.97 -46.19
C HIS A 779 30.07 -29.55 -46.35
N LYS A 780 31.14 -29.05 -45.71
CA LYS A 780 32.06 -29.40 -44.59
C LYS A 780 33.42 -28.76 -44.99
N ILE A 781 34.01 -27.89 -44.14
CA ILE A 781 35.46 -27.86 -43.79
C ILE A 781 36.47 -27.35 -44.90
N PRO A 782 37.58 -26.62 -44.57
CA PRO A 782 37.88 -25.77 -43.40
C PRO A 782 38.93 -24.61 -43.62
N LEU A 783 39.44 -24.02 -42.51
CA LEU A 783 40.74 -23.31 -42.32
C LEU A 783 40.94 -21.90 -42.96
N HIS A 784 41.79 -21.00 -42.43
CA HIS A 784 42.77 -21.12 -41.32
C HIS A 784 42.89 -19.82 -40.47
N HIS A 785 43.32 -19.98 -39.21
CA HIS A 785 43.71 -18.96 -38.22
C HIS A 785 44.69 -17.87 -38.69
N ARG A 786 44.67 -16.71 -38.00
CA ARG A 786 45.82 -16.29 -37.16
C ARG A 786 45.36 -15.51 -35.92
N ASP A 787 46.09 -15.73 -34.83
CA ASP A 787 45.85 -15.25 -33.47
C ASP A 787 46.98 -14.27 -33.05
N ASP A 788 46.89 -13.72 -31.82
CA ASP A 788 47.91 -13.02 -30.98
C ASP A 788 47.17 -11.89 -30.20
N ASP A 789 46.51 -12.05 -29.05
CA ASP A 789 46.80 -12.72 -27.75
C ASP A 789 47.46 -11.77 -26.70
N ILE A 790 46.90 -11.75 -25.46
CA ILE A 790 47.41 -11.26 -24.15
C ILE A 790 46.22 -11.02 -23.17
N ASN A 791 46.30 -11.34 -21.86
CA ASN A 791 46.16 -12.67 -21.23
C ASN A 791 45.85 -12.48 -19.70
N MET A 792 45.65 -13.58 -18.96
CA MET A 792 45.48 -13.77 -17.49
C MET A 792 44.05 -13.67 -16.91
N ASP A 793 43.58 -14.59 -16.05
CA ASP A 793 43.99 -16.00 -15.85
C ASP A 793 42.84 -16.88 -15.23
N ARG A 794 43.16 -17.96 -14.49
CA ARG A 794 42.28 -19.12 -14.22
C ARG A 794 42.30 -19.57 -12.75
N GLY A 795 41.21 -20.21 -12.27
CA GLY A 795 41.15 -20.93 -10.99
C GLY A 795 39.96 -21.90 -10.89
N LEU A 796 40.24 -23.21 -10.86
CA LEU A 796 39.23 -24.30 -10.86
C LEU A 796 39.60 -25.43 -9.90
N GLY A 797 38.61 -26.25 -9.51
CA GLY A 797 38.81 -27.52 -8.80
C GLY A 797 37.66 -28.51 -9.05
N HIS A 798 37.97 -29.69 -9.60
CA HIS A 798 37.02 -30.75 -9.98
C HIS A 798 37.02 -31.94 -9.01
N ASN A 799 35.95 -32.77 -9.05
CA ASN A 799 36.11 -34.22 -9.30
C ASN A 799 34.80 -34.93 -9.70
N GLU A 800 34.92 -35.93 -10.57
CA GLU A 800 33.89 -36.92 -10.97
C GLU A 800 34.45 -38.34 -10.82
N LYS A 801 33.60 -39.39 -10.76
CA LYS A 801 33.99 -40.78 -11.13
C LYS A 801 32.85 -41.62 -11.75
N ASN A 802 33.22 -42.41 -12.76
CA ASN A 802 32.40 -43.23 -13.67
C ASN A 802 31.75 -44.50 -13.08
N SER A 803 30.68 -45.01 -13.73
CA SER A 803 30.57 -46.38 -14.33
C SER A 803 29.17 -46.59 -14.99
N HIS A 804 28.99 -46.73 -16.31
CA HIS A 804 29.10 -47.96 -17.14
C HIS A 804 28.32 -49.21 -16.65
N TYR A 805 27.24 -49.65 -17.36
CA TYR A 805 27.23 -50.77 -18.35
C TYR A 805 25.82 -51.39 -18.67
N HIS A 806 25.65 -51.74 -19.96
CA HIS A 806 24.84 -52.83 -20.59
C HIS A 806 23.30 -53.00 -20.47
N GLU A 807 22.79 -53.62 -21.54
CA GLU A 807 21.42 -53.96 -21.95
C GLU A 807 21.36 -55.48 -22.17
N LYS A 808 20.30 -56.18 -21.70
CA LYS A 808 19.77 -57.42 -22.33
C LYS A 808 18.43 -57.94 -21.75
N GLU A 809 17.87 -58.96 -22.41
CA GLU A 809 16.49 -59.44 -22.30
C GLU A 809 16.30 -60.75 -21.47
N ARG A 810 15.00 -61.06 -21.21
CA ARG A 810 14.31 -62.37 -21.28
C ARG A 810 14.29 -63.37 -20.11
N GLU A 811 13.09 -63.99 -20.01
CA GLU A 811 12.77 -65.41 -19.66
C GLU A 811 12.99 -65.91 -18.21
N GLU A 812 12.14 -66.77 -17.61
CA GLU A 812 10.72 -67.15 -17.87
C GLU A 812 10.15 -67.98 -16.66
N GLN A 813 8.83 -68.27 -16.64
CA GLN A 813 8.14 -69.34 -15.85
C GLN A 813 8.13 -69.19 -14.30
N SER A 814 7.18 -69.73 -13.51
CA SER A 814 5.79 -70.24 -13.67
C SER A 814 5.05 -70.02 -12.30
N ASP A 815 3.76 -70.29 -12.02
CA ASP A 815 2.79 -71.27 -12.56
C ASP A 815 1.29 -70.90 -12.31
N ASN A 816 0.37 -71.78 -12.76
CA ASN A 816 -1.12 -71.69 -12.69
C ASN A 816 -1.71 -72.06 -11.29
N CYS A 817 -3.02 -72.07 -10.94
CA CYS A 817 -4.35 -71.83 -11.57
C CYS A 817 -5.39 -71.47 -10.43
N ASP A 818 -6.70 -71.16 -10.57
CA ASP A 818 -7.76 -71.58 -11.54
C ASP A 818 -8.87 -70.53 -11.88
N ASP A 819 -9.51 -70.73 -13.06
CA ASP A 819 -10.67 -70.05 -13.73
C ASP A 819 -12.00 -70.24 -12.93
N CYS A 820 -13.15 -69.56 -13.10
CA CYS A 820 -13.76 -68.85 -14.24
C CYS A 820 -14.87 -67.87 -13.77
N GLY A 821 -15.24 -66.78 -14.47
CA GLY A 821 -14.71 -66.19 -15.71
C GLY A 821 -15.79 -65.81 -16.75
N ARG A 822 -15.37 -65.28 -17.91
CA ARG A 822 -16.12 -65.06 -19.19
C ARG A 822 -17.28 -64.04 -19.21
N LYS A 823 -17.65 -63.38 -20.33
CA LYS A 823 -17.04 -63.00 -21.65
C LYS A 823 -18.07 -62.10 -22.41
N LYS A 824 -17.67 -60.98 -23.05
CA LYS A 824 -17.93 -60.63 -24.49
C LYS A 824 -17.75 -59.13 -24.87
N ARG A 825 -16.76 -58.92 -25.74
CA ARG A 825 -16.49 -57.84 -26.72
C ARG A 825 -17.71 -57.44 -27.60
N VAL A 826 -17.82 -56.17 -28.07
CA VAL A 826 -17.96 -55.71 -29.51
C VAL A 826 -18.38 -54.21 -29.69
N GLN A 827 -17.51 -53.44 -30.37
CA GLN A 827 -17.65 -52.32 -31.36
C GLN A 827 -18.66 -51.12 -31.27
N HIS A 828 -18.14 -49.96 -31.73
CA HIS A 828 -18.73 -48.80 -32.47
C HIS A 828 -20.24 -48.50 -32.46
N HIS A 829 -20.62 -47.25 -32.14
CA HIS A 829 -20.77 -46.17 -33.15
C HIS A 829 -21.01 -44.77 -32.50
N ASP A 830 -21.02 -43.72 -33.34
CA ASP A 830 -21.32 -42.32 -33.01
C ASP A 830 -22.80 -42.09 -32.61
N LYS A 831 -23.06 -41.05 -31.78
CA LYS A 831 -23.92 -39.90 -32.19
C LYS A 831 -24.11 -38.77 -31.16
N SER A 832 -24.00 -37.54 -31.66
CA SER A 832 -24.78 -36.30 -31.40
C SER A 832 -25.52 -36.05 -30.06
N GLU A 833 -25.16 -34.91 -29.46
CA GLU A 833 -26.05 -33.79 -29.04
C GLU A 833 -27.05 -33.89 -27.87
N SER A 834 -27.17 -32.74 -27.18
CA SER A 834 -28.31 -32.19 -26.43
C SER A 834 -28.59 -32.57 -24.95
N ASP A 835 -28.99 -31.51 -24.23
CA ASP A 835 -29.78 -31.40 -23.00
C ASP A 835 -29.54 -32.35 -21.81
N TRP A 836 -28.95 -31.80 -20.74
CA TRP A 836 -29.21 -32.23 -19.37
C TRP A 836 -29.57 -31.05 -18.46
N ASN A 837 -30.87 -30.94 -18.15
CA ASN A 837 -31.41 -30.11 -17.09
C ASN A 837 -32.26 -30.99 -16.16
N LYS A 838 -32.33 -30.64 -14.87
CA LYS A 838 -33.06 -31.29 -13.75
C LYS A 838 -32.43 -32.57 -13.20
N LYS A 839 -31.96 -32.47 -11.96
CA LYS A 839 -32.31 -33.41 -10.88
C LYS A 839 -32.39 -32.68 -9.54
N ASN A 840 -33.61 -32.36 -9.11
CA ASN A 840 -33.86 -31.85 -7.77
C ASN A 840 -33.72 -32.98 -6.75
N VAL A 841 -33.07 -32.70 -5.61
CA VAL A 841 -33.28 -33.43 -4.36
C VAL A 841 -33.97 -32.47 -3.39
N ARG A 842 -35.00 -32.94 -2.69
CA ARG A 842 -35.78 -32.12 -1.75
C ARG A 842 -35.24 -32.30 -0.33
N TYR A 843 -35.11 -31.21 0.41
CA TYR A 843 -35.36 -31.23 1.85
C TYR A 843 -36.74 -30.64 2.12
N GLY A 844 -37.49 -31.26 3.02
CA GLY A 844 -38.91 -30.95 3.22
C GLY A 844 -39.14 -30.02 4.40
N CYS A 845 -39.84 -28.91 4.19
CA CYS A 845 -40.42 -28.15 5.28
C CYS A 845 -41.63 -28.92 5.84
N GLY A 846 -41.61 -29.23 7.13
CA GLY A 846 -42.83 -29.55 7.86
C GLY A 846 -43.69 -28.28 8.01
N LYS A 847 -45.01 -28.44 7.98
CA LYS A 847 -45.94 -27.42 8.45
C LYS A 847 -46.47 -27.85 9.80
N GLU A 848 -46.44 -26.95 10.78
CA GLU A 848 -47.64 -26.50 11.49
C GLU A 848 -47.31 -25.20 12.25
N ASP A 849 -48.24 -24.24 12.19
CA ASP A 849 -48.45 -23.01 12.96
C ASP A 849 -47.27 -22.12 13.42
N GLY A 850 -47.33 -20.82 13.07
CA GLY A 850 -46.71 -19.75 13.87
C GLY A 850 -45.90 -18.67 13.14
N ASP A 851 -46.59 -17.62 12.65
CA ASP A 851 -46.15 -16.22 12.51
C ASP A 851 -44.69 -15.88 12.04
N CYS A 852 -44.55 -15.47 10.78
CA CYS A 852 -43.32 -14.87 10.24
C CYS A 852 -43.50 -13.36 10.03
N GLY A 853 -43.07 -12.51 10.98
CA GLY A 853 -43.45 -11.09 10.96
C GLY A 853 -42.67 -10.10 11.81
N ALA A 854 -41.32 -10.18 11.89
CA ALA A 854 -40.52 -9.11 12.51
C ALA A 854 -39.14 -8.91 11.87
N THR A 855 -38.93 -7.73 11.28
CA THR A 855 -37.59 -7.20 10.97
C THR A 855 -36.91 -6.78 12.28
N ARG A 856 -35.79 -7.43 12.65
CA ARG A 856 -34.96 -6.99 13.79
C ARG A 856 -33.88 -6.02 13.28
N THR A 857 -33.82 -4.82 13.85
CA THR A 857 -32.72 -3.87 13.60
C THR A 857 -31.44 -4.38 14.25
N LEU A 858 -30.30 -4.24 13.57
CA LEU A 858 -28.99 -4.50 14.15
C LEU A 858 -28.56 -3.31 15.04
N SER A 859 -28.92 -3.41 16.31
CA SER A 859 -28.29 -2.73 17.43
C SER A 859 -28.23 -3.72 18.59
N ASP A 860 -27.26 -3.53 19.49
CA ASP A 860 -26.98 -4.39 20.65
C ASP A 860 -26.47 -5.79 20.29
N SER A 861 -25.14 -5.94 20.28
CA SER A 861 -24.45 -7.22 20.17
C SER A 861 -24.48 -7.96 21.52
N GLU A 862 -25.53 -8.75 21.77
CA GLU A 862 -25.52 -9.71 22.87
C GLU A 862 -24.40 -10.74 22.66
N HIS A 863 -23.54 -10.92 23.66
CA HIS A 863 -22.39 -11.83 23.58
C HIS A 863 -22.84 -13.28 23.30
N PRO A 864 -22.26 -13.97 22.30
CA PRO A 864 -22.39 -15.41 22.21
C PRO A 864 -21.61 -16.06 23.36
N PHE A 865 -22.21 -17.10 23.94
CA PHE A 865 -21.73 -17.92 25.07
C PHE A 865 -21.76 -17.23 26.45
N SER A 866 -22.53 -17.81 27.38
CA SER A 866 -22.40 -17.51 28.81
C SER A 866 -21.08 -18.08 29.34
N GLY A 867 -20.38 -17.31 30.18
CA GLY A 867 -19.03 -17.63 30.67
C GLY A 867 -18.95 -18.75 31.71
N ASP A 868 -19.80 -19.78 31.63
CA ASP A 868 -19.97 -20.84 32.63
C ASP A 868 -19.02 -22.05 32.44
N ASP A 869 -18.08 -22.02 31.49
CA ASP A 869 -17.03 -23.05 31.44
C ASP A 869 -16.01 -22.86 32.57
N MET A 870 -16.17 -23.68 33.61
CA MET A 870 -15.24 -23.75 34.75
C MET A 870 -13.80 -24.04 34.34
N ARG A 871 -13.51 -24.65 33.18
CA ARG A 871 -12.11 -24.80 32.70
C ARG A 871 -11.54 -23.47 32.24
N THR A 872 -12.24 -22.77 31.35
CA THR A 872 -11.85 -21.45 30.88
C THR A 872 -11.72 -20.47 32.05
N GLN A 873 -12.68 -20.42 32.97
CA GLN A 873 -12.56 -19.61 34.20
C GLN A 873 -11.32 -20.00 35.03
N SER A 874 -11.13 -21.29 35.32
CA SER A 874 -9.98 -21.76 36.13
C SER A 874 -8.63 -21.48 35.46
N MET A 875 -8.54 -21.55 34.14
CA MET A 875 -7.33 -21.19 33.38
C MET A 875 -7.10 -19.68 33.33
N VAL A 876 -8.14 -18.86 33.10
CA VAL A 876 -8.05 -17.39 33.15
C VAL A 876 -7.65 -16.94 34.56
N GLU A 877 -8.25 -17.48 35.63
CA GLU A 877 -7.79 -17.22 37.00
C GLU A 877 -6.34 -17.67 37.24
N THR A 878 -5.85 -18.69 36.54
CA THR A 878 -4.48 -19.21 36.73
C THR A 878 -3.44 -18.37 36.00
N LEU A 879 -3.74 -17.93 34.77
CA LEU A 879 -2.95 -16.93 34.04
C LEU A 879 -2.95 -15.59 34.76
N ALA A 880 -4.11 -15.12 35.24
CA ALA A 880 -4.21 -13.93 36.07
C ALA A 880 -3.40 -14.06 37.37
N ARG A 881 -3.43 -15.22 38.05
CA ARG A 881 -2.60 -15.50 39.24
C ARG A 881 -1.10 -15.56 38.96
N ALA A 882 -0.68 -15.85 37.72
CA ALA A 882 0.73 -15.79 37.31
C ALA A 882 1.15 -14.33 37.06
N ILE A 883 0.40 -13.60 36.22
CA ILE A 883 0.61 -12.18 35.91
C ILE A 883 0.49 -11.28 37.16
N ALA A 884 -0.28 -11.68 38.17
CA ALA A 884 -0.35 -11.05 39.48
C ALA A 884 0.98 -11.09 40.28
N GLN A 885 2.01 -11.79 39.77
CA GLN A 885 3.40 -11.57 40.13
C GLN A 885 4.08 -10.83 38.97
N PRO A 886 4.32 -9.51 39.06
CA PRO A 886 5.05 -8.75 38.04
C PRO A 886 6.47 -9.27 37.76
N ASP A 887 7.01 -10.10 38.65
CA ASP A 887 8.31 -10.76 38.52
C ASP A 887 8.26 -12.09 37.73
N ASP A 888 7.06 -12.61 37.37
CA ASP A 888 6.91 -13.80 36.52
C ASP A 888 7.15 -13.44 35.04
N LEU A 889 8.41 -13.56 34.63
CA LEU A 889 8.83 -13.35 33.25
C LEU A 889 8.30 -14.44 32.30
N GLU A 890 8.03 -15.66 32.76
CA GLU A 890 7.57 -16.72 31.85
C GLU A 890 6.10 -16.50 31.44
N ALA A 891 5.27 -16.02 32.37
CA ALA A 891 3.88 -15.64 32.08
C ALA A 891 3.79 -14.48 31.07
N ASP A 892 4.61 -13.44 31.26
CA ASP A 892 4.66 -12.27 30.37
C ASP A 892 5.18 -12.59 28.98
N ASP A 893 6.23 -13.42 28.85
CA ASP A 893 6.80 -13.78 27.55
C ASP A 893 5.83 -14.65 26.75
N ARG A 894 5.11 -15.56 27.43
CA ARG A 894 4.00 -16.34 26.84
C ARG A 894 2.86 -15.42 26.38
N LEU A 895 2.53 -14.37 27.15
CA LEU A 895 1.55 -13.36 26.79
C LEU A 895 1.99 -12.56 25.56
N PHE A 896 3.24 -12.08 25.54
CA PHE A 896 3.84 -11.33 24.43
C PHE A 896 3.74 -12.11 23.11
N PHE A 897 4.28 -13.33 23.05
CA PHE A 897 4.25 -14.11 21.80
C PHE A 897 2.84 -14.50 21.37
N THR A 898 1.92 -14.77 22.32
CA THR A 898 0.49 -15.01 22.02
C THR A 898 -0.16 -13.77 21.41
N ALA A 899 0.02 -12.60 22.02
CA ALA A 899 -0.60 -11.35 21.59
C ALA A 899 -0.12 -10.93 20.19
N PHE A 900 1.18 -11.09 19.90
CA PHE A 900 1.77 -10.93 18.57
C PHE A 900 1.15 -11.88 17.55
N ALA A 901 1.12 -13.19 17.84
CA ALA A 901 0.65 -14.18 16.89
C ALA A 901 -0.84 -13.99 16.53
N GLN A 902 -1.62 -13.46 17.47
CA GLN A 902 -3.06 -13.25 17.27
C GLN A 902 -3.39 -12.03 16.41
N ASP A 903 -2.49 -11.07 16.22
CA ASP A 903 -2.71 -9.95 15.31
C ASP A 903 -2.82 -10.40 13.85
N TRP A 904 -2.19 -11.53 13.51
CA TRP A 904 -2.07 -12.08 12.17
C TRP A 904 -3.03 -13.23 11.86
N CYS A 905 -3.99 -13.55 12.75
CA CYS A 905 -4.99 -14.58 12.48
C CYS A 905 -5.86 -14.17 11.28
N GLU A 906 -5.80 -14.93 10.19
CA GLU A 906 -6.51 -14.63 8.94
C GLU A 906 -7.16 -15.85 8.27
N LYS A 907 -8.19 -15.57 7.45
CA LYS A 907 -8.72 -16.46 6.41
C LYS A 907 -8.77 -15.71 5.08
N ARG A 908 -8.36 -16.37 4.00
CA ARG A 908 -8.43 -15.88 2.60
C ARG A 908 -9.21 -16.91 1.77
N THR A 909 -10.01 -16.48 0.79
CA THR A 909 -10.57 -17.42 -0.19
C THR A 909 -9.42 -18.06 -0.99
N PRO A 910 -9.54 -19.30 -1.49
CA PRO A 910 -8.45 -19.95 -2.23
C PRO A 910 -8.02 -19.15 -3.46
N LYS A 911 -8.97 -18.43 -4.08
CA LYS A 911 -8.70 -17.53 -5.21
C LYS A 911 -7.87 -16.32 -4.82
N TYR A 912 -8.18 -15.68 -3.69
CA TYR A 912 -7.41 -14.54 -3.18
C TYR A 912 -6.02 -14.97 -2.67
N ALA A 913 -5.92 -16.16 -2.07
CA ALA A 913 -4.64 -16.73 -1.68
C ALA A 913 -3.72 -17.01 -2.88
N GLU A 914 -4.24 -17.56 -3.99
CA GLU A 914 -3.47 -17.74 -5.23
C GLU A 914 -3.09 -16.41 -5.90
N LEU A 915 -4.00 -15.41 -5.89
CA LEU A 915 -3.68 -14.06 -6.38
C LEU A 915 -2.49 -13.47 -5.61
N LEU A 916 -2.62 -13.35 -4.28
CA LEU A 916 -1.60 -12.73 -3.45
C LEU A 916 -0.25 -13.48 -3.51
N ARG A 917 -0.25 -14.81 -3.65
CA ARG A 917 0.98 -15.60 -3.89
C ARG A 917 1.80 -15.13 -5.12
N THR A 918 1.20 -14.39 -6.06
CA THR A 918 1.87 -13.86 -7.26
C THR A 918 2.17 -12.35 -7.25
N ILE A 919 1.44 -11.56 -6.46
CA ILE A 919 1.56 -10.08 -6.45
C ILE A 919 1.93 -9.46 -5.10
N ASP A 920 1.67 -10.15 -3.99
CA ASP A 920 1.82 -9.62 -2.64
C ASP A 920 3.28 -9.71 -2.19
N PRO A 921 3.92 -8.62 -1.74
CA PRO A 921 5.19 -8.70 -1.04
C PRO A 921 5.04 -9.35 0.34
N HIS A 922 3.84 -9.45 0.92
CA HIS A 922 3.70 -10.06 2.24
C HIS A 922 3.55 -11.58 2.16
N SER A 923 4.22 -12.28 3.10
CA SER A 923 3.88 -13.66 3.40
C SER A 923 2.46 -13.77 3.99
N PRO A 924 1.72 -14.88 3.80
CA PRO A 924 0.47 -15.15 4.52
C PRO A 924 0.68 -15.09 6.04
N GLY A 925 -0.34 -14.69 6.80
CA GLY A 925 -0.28 -14.43 8.26
C GLY A 925 0.34 -15.59 9.05
N LYS A 926 0.00 -16.84 8.70
CA LYS A 926 0.64 -18.04 9.25
C LYS A 926 2.17 -18.02 9.19
N TRP A 927 2.73 -17.51 8.11
CA TRP A 927 4.18 -17.45 7.88
C TRP A 927 4.81 -16.13 8.36
N ARG A 928 4.01 -15.05 8.53
CA ARG A 928 4.39 -13.88 9.33
C ARG A 928 4.49 -14.18 10.83
N VAL A 929 3.77 -15.20 11.32
CA VAL A 929 3.89 -15.71 12.70
C VAL A 929 4.96 -16.80 12.82
N ASN A 930 4.82 -17.92 12.10
CA ASN A 930 5.71 -19.06 12.31
C ASN A 930 7.13 -18.81 11.79
N GLY A 931 7.29 -18.04 10.71
CA GLY A 931 8.57 -17.77 10.07
C GLY A 931 9.57 -16.98 10.93
N PRO A 932 9.16 -15.90 11.61
CA PRO A 932 10.01 -15.22 12.59
C PRO A 932 10.23 -16.03 13.86
N LEU A 933 9.17 -16.61 14.43
CA LEU A 933 9.25 -17.27 15.75
C LEU A 933 10.12 -18.53 15.72
N MET A 934 10.10 -19.31 14.63
CA MET A 934 11.01 -20.46 14.48
C MET A 934 12.50 -20.04 14.41
N ASN A 935 12.78 -18.81 13.99
CA ASN A 935 14.14 -18.25 13.92
C ASN A 935 14.59 -17.59 15.24
N TYR A 936 13.71 -17.39 16.23
CA TYR A 936 14.06 -16.69 17.47
C TYR A 936 14.26 -17.65 18.65
N ASP A 937 15.39 -17.56 19.33
CA ASP A 937 15.69 -18.43 20.48
C ASP A 937 14.80 -18.15 21.69
N LYS A 938 14.41 -16.88 21.92
CA LYS A 938 13.56 -16.50 23.06
C LYS A 938 12.16 -17.10 23.00
N PHE A 939 11.59 -17.23 21.80
CA PHE A 939 10.36 -17.98 21.59
C PHE A 939 10.53 -19.46 22.01
N ALA A 940 11.59 -20.10 21.51
CA ALA A 940 11.85 -21.51 21.78
C ALA A 940 12.16 -21.80 23.26
N GLU A 941 12.85 -20.89 23.95
CA GLU A 941 13.03 -20.93 25.41
C GLU A 941 11.67 -20.83 26.13
N THR A 942 10.87 -19.81 25.81
CA THR A 942 9.57 -19.54 26.43
C THR A 942 8.61 -20.73 26.33
N PHE A 943 8.51 -21.36 25.15
CA PHE A 943 7.65 -22.53 24.96
C PHE A 943 8.36 -23.88 25.20
N SER A 944 9.60 -23.86 25.69
CA SER A 944 10.42 -25.07 25.98
C SER A 944 10.57 -26.02 24.77
N CYS A 945 10.63 -25.44 23.57
CA CYS A 945 10.67 -26.19 22.32
C CYS A 945 12.02 -26.89 22.12
N SER A 946 11.99 -28.21 22.00
CA SER A 946 13.21 -29.01 21.78
C SER A 946 13.82 -28.75 20.41
N VAL A 947 15.16 -28.69 20.33
CA VAL A 947 15.88 -28.50 19.06
C VAL A 947 15.53 -29.63 18.09
N GLY A 948 15.23 -29.27 16.84
CA GLY A 948 14.73 -30.18 15.80
C GLY A 948 13.20 -30.24 15.68
N THR A 949 12.45 -29.59 16.56
CA THR A 949 11.01 -29.33 16.35
C THR A 949 10.80 -28.27 15.25
N PRO A 950 9.64 -28.23 14.57
CA PRO A 950 9.37 -27.24 13.53
C PRO A 950 9.60 -25.79 13.97
N MET A 951 9.21 -25.44 15.20
CA MET A 951 9.40 -24.10 15.76
C MET A 951 10.73 -23.91 16.52
N ASN A 952 11.63 -24.90 16.51
CA ASN A 952 13.02 -24.73 16.96
C ASN A 952 13.98 -25.58 16.10
N PRO A 953 14.14 -25.26 14.80
CA PRO A 953 14.97 -26.05 13.88
C PRO A 953 16.46 -25.94 14.22
N GLU A 954 17.24 -26.99 13.91
CA GLU A 954 18.71 -27.00 14.09
C GLU A 954 19.45 -25.86 13.35
N LYS A 955 18.81 -25.29 12.33
CA LYS A 955 19.35 -24.21 11.50
C LYS A 955 18.31 -23.11 11.38
N LYS A 956 18.58 -21.98 12.02
CA LYS A 956 17.76 -20.76 12.00
C LYS A 956 18.37 -19.75 11.04
N CYS A 957 17.53 -18.99 10.34
CA CYS A 957 17.95 -17.94 9.42
C CYS A 957 17.90 -16.57 10.13
N VAL A 958 18.96 -16.24 10.85
CA VAL A 958 19.02 -15.06 11.74
C VAL A 958 19.84 -13.94 11.10
N ILE A 959 19.25 -12.74 10.94
CA ILE A 959 19.93 -11.54 10.42
C ILE A 959 20.52 -10.75 11.59
N TRP A 960 19.66 -10.23 12.44
CA TRP A 960 19.96 -9.73 13.77
C TRP A 960 19.69 -10.87 14.73
#